data_AF-A0A538PU51-F1
#
_entry.id   AF-A0A538PU51-F1
#
_cell.length_a   1.000
_cell.length_b   1.000
_cell.length_c   1.000
_cell.angle_alpha   90.00
_cell.angle_beta   90.00
_cell.angle_gamma   90.00
#
_symmetry.space_group_name_H-M   'P 1'
#
loop_
_entity.id
_entity.type
_entity.pdbx_description
1 polymer ?
#
loop_
_entity_poly.entity_id
_entity_poly.type
_entity_poly.pdbx_seq_one_letter_code
_entity_poly.pdbx_strand_id
1 'polypeptide(L)'
;AELERIGLAHRRGDEVAIDRACAEAAEAVAGSDAIARLAAAALLDPGAAERDEAGRPTDLQLIAPLLERAVLDAERAQLACDAAEHLLARGRADRALALARRAIATAQARAGLVAARAATAAGSYRDAADFAIAAEAAGADPVQARLISARAAQRAGELDTAEAALQALHAAYPANAEVAGSHARLLVTRSRYREARAVATAGGPLGGLRAEAAGLAAFYLGELEAADAAFAALEVGAAATGDGASVGRASSLRGMVAQQRGQLGLASDRYREAARRLGEAGELHAAATAELNLGTVLAERGRASDALPRLAAAGRVFADLGATTEWCAAELNRGNALLLLGQIEDARAAAEAAIARAAGAPHLRAFALIVAGDARRRLGDEPGAIASYREALAIAVARGDAHAQISAHVALAEAGQREADGAAVEGLCASDDDRDRWTLARGRLALRDPGSLAAARGRAPAPLGDATAALAHACAEVAARAGDADRLERGFRGHAIAAQLAQRARDFALAQAEAEHARVAHAAWSTAIAPAFRAALDGDPDLARLPAHGPPRPDRDARDDRGARDTAQLAELRRLLTLSRRLNTEASVERILDEVIDTAIELTGAERGFLLLRQPGGELAEVVTRNFFAEELETGRADDRHNSRSISRSIAERAAQTGEPVVTVDAGIDERFGAAASVAALRLRSVLAVPLRQRGAITGCIYVDHRLRGGAFDAAAASVLGELADIAAIAIENARLTADLRRTTREVDELNARLSTELAERDAELVRVKADLPDRDRLRHRYDRIVGRSPAMVRMLGVIDRAAATTLPVVVVGESGTGKELVARALHDHGTRGAGPFVAINCSAVPEPLLESELFGHVRGSFTGADRDRRGLFEVAHGGTLFLDEIADTSPAMQAKLLRVLQDGMIRRVGDNRPRQVDVRVIAASQQPLGALAAAGRFREDLRFRLDVITVPVPALRDRDGDLLLLVEHLLTRLCPGRPLPRLTRAAQRALGQHRWPGNVRELENALARGVAMAGDVIDVGDLPEAIAHAAARPEPTRPSVGEDLRLRPALAATEHAYLAAAMARAKGNQTVAARLLGLSRFGLQKKLRRLAGDDASHDAGDN
;
A
#
# COMPACT_ATOMS: atom_id res chain seq x y z
N ALA A 1 -21.45 -19.07 44.11
CA ALA A 1 -20.76 -20.35 43.94
C ALA A 1 -20.67 -20.79 42.47
N GLU A 2 -21.67 -21.45 41.87
CA GLU A 2 -21.48 -21.94 40.49
C GLU A 2 -21.45 -20.83 39.42
N LEU A 3 -22.30 -19.81 39.52
CA LEU A 3 -22.20 -18.60 38.68
C LEU A 3 -20.82 -17.90 38.81
N GLU A 4 -20.16 -18.00 39.97
CA GLU A 4 -18.79 -17.48 40.16
C GLU A 4 -17.74 -18.39 39.52
N ARG A 5 -17.88 -19.72 39.57
CA ARG A 5 -16.99 -20.65 38.86
C ARG A 5 -17.10 -20.48 37.35
N ILE A 6 -18.33 -20.37 36.82
CA ILE A 6 -18.60 -20.07 35.41
C ILE A 6 -17.97 -18.72 35.04
N GLY A 7 -18.18 -17.67 35.85
CA GLY A 7 -17.54 -16.37 35.65
C GLY A 7 -16.00 -16.41 35.73
N LEU A 8 -15.41 -17.28 36.57
CA LEU A 8 -13.97 -17.48 36.67
C LEU A 8 -13.39 -18.23 35.47
N ALA A 9 -14.08 -19.26 34.97
CA ALA A 9 -13.70 -20.00 33.77
C ALA A 9 -13.82 -19.13 32.52
N HIS A 10 -14.88 -18.31 32.43
CA HIS A 10 -15.08 -17.36 31.33
C HIS A 10 -13.99 -16.29 31.27
N ARG A 11 -13.58 -15.75 32.43
CA ARG A 11 -12.44 -14.82 32.52
C ARG A 11 -11.09 -15.43 32.12
N ARG A 12 -10.98 -16.75 32.03
CA ARG A 12 -9.76 -17.47 31.60
C ARG A 12 -9.80 -17.91 30.13
N GLY A 13 -10.93 -17.75 29.44
CA GLY A 13 -11.10 -18.19 28.05
C GLY A 13 -11.11 -19.72 27.87
N ASP A 14 -11.34 -20.48 28.94
CA ASP A 14 -11.30 -21.95 28.92
C ASP A 14 -12.71 -22.50 28.69
N GLU A 15 -13.09 -22.70 27.41
CA GLU A 15 -14.43 -23.16 27.03
C GLU A 15 -14.80 -24.53 27.63
N VAL A 16 -13.83 -25.42 27.82
CA VAL A 16 -14.07 -26.75 28.41
C VAL A 16 -14.39 -26.65 29.91
N ALA A 17 -13.75 -25.72 30.61
CA ALA A 17 -14.05 -25.46 32.03
C ALA A 17 -15.39 -24.73 32.21
N ILE A 18 -15.75 -23.83 31.29
CA ILE A 18 -17.08 -23.19 31.26
C ILE A 18 -18.16 -24.26 31.07
N ASP A 19 -18.04 -25.11 30.06
CA ASP A 19 -19.03 -26.14 29.76
C ASP A 19 -19.21 -27.14 30.91
N ARG A 20 -18.13 -27.47 31.63
CA ARG A 20 -18.19 -28.36 32.79
C ARG A 20 -18.85 -27.71 34.00
N ALA A 21 -18.46 -26.48 34.34
CA ALA A 21 -19.06 -25.74 35.46
C ALA A 21 -20.56 -25.46 35.21
N CYS A 22 -20.93 -25.17 33.96
CA CYS A 22 -22.33 -25.04 33.57
C CYS A 22 -23.10 -26.38 33.66
N ALA A 23 -22.44 -27.53 33.55
CA ALA A 23 -23.10 -28.85 33.61
C ALA A 23 -23.44 -29.20 35.05
N GLU A 24 -22.46 -29.02 35.94
CA GLU A 24 -22.59 -29.20 37.38
C GLU A 24 -23.61 -28.22 37.98
N ALA A 25 -23.63 -26.97 37.50
CA ALA A 25 -24.63 -25.97 37.89
C ALA A 25 -26.05 -26.32 37.44
N ALA A 26 -26.21 -26.93 36.27
CA ALA A 26 -27.52 -27.33 35.75
C ALA A 26 -28.09 -28.55 36.48
N GLU A 27 -27.25 -29.55 36.80
CA GLU A 27 -27.66 -30.71 37.61
C GLU A 27 -28.02 -30.32 39.05
N ALA A 28 -27.28 -29.37 39.65
CA ALA A 28 -27.53 -28.92 41.01
C ALA A 28 -28.85 -28.12 41.19
N VAL A 29 -29.45 -27.62 40.10
CA VAL A 29 -30.55 -26.64 40.14
C VAL A 29 -31.79 -27.13 39.38
N ALA A 30 -31.85 -28.40 39.00
CA ALA A 30 -33.01 -29.06 38.39
C ALA A 30 -34.25 -29.00 39.32
N GLY A 31 -34.95 -27.85 39.34
CA GLY A 31 -36.17 -27.64 40.13
C GLY A 31 -36.41 -26.23 40.69
N SER A 32 -35.45 -25.29 40.66
CA SER A 32 -35.62 -23.99 41.36
C SER A 32 -36.02 -22.81 40.46
N ASP A 33 -37.09 -22.11 40.87
CA ASP A 33 -37.70 -20.94 40.23
C ASP A 33 -36.86 -19.64 40.29
N ALA A 34 -35.73 -19.67 41.00
CA ALA A 34 -34.93 -18.49 41.31
C ALA A 34 -34.06 -17.99 40.15
N ILE A 35 -33.57 -18.88 39.27
CA ILE A 35 -32.72 -18.49 38.12
C ILE A 35 -33.55 -17.81 37.03
N ALA A 36 -34.78 -18.26 36.80
CA ALA A 36 -35.71 -17.65 35.86
C ALA A 36 -36.04 -16.21 36.24
N ARG A 37 -36.28 -15.95 37.53
CA ARG A 37 -36.54 -14.60 38.05
C ARG A 37 -35.31 -13.69 37.99
N LEU A 38 -34.12 -14.22 38.26
CA LEU A 38 -32.84 -13.49 38.13
C LEU A 38 -32.52 -13.14 36.67
N ALA A 39 -32.88 -14.02 35.76
CA ALA A 39 -32.64 -13.83 34.34
C ALA A 39 -33.75 -12.94 33.70
N ALA A 40 -35.00 -13.01 34.18
CA ALA A 40 -36.11 -12.10 33.84
C ALA A 40 -35.87 -10.67 34.32
N ALA A 41 -35.35 -10.49 35.53
CA ALA A 41 -34.97 -9.18 36.05
C ALA A 41 -33.84 -8.51 35.25
N ALA A 42 -33.01 -9.29 34.55
CA ALA A 42 -31.92 -8.78 33.72
C ALA A 42 -32.35 -8.25 32.35
N LEU A 43 -33.50 -8.73 31.86
CA LEU A 43 -33.98 -8.53 30.49
C LEU A 43 -35.10 -7.48 30.39
N LEU A 44 -35.76 -7.15 31.51
CA LEU A 44 -36.88 -6.20 31.57
C LEU A 44 -36.47 -4.75 31.88
N ASP A 45 -35.18 -4.46 32.05
CA ASP A 45 -34.66 -3.11 32.23
C ASP A 45 -33.90 -2.65 30.97
N PRO A 46 -34.51 -1.82 30.09
CA PRO A 46 -33.86 -1.32 28.89
C PRO A 46 -32.69 -0.35 29.17
N GLY A 47 -32.42 -0.02 30.45
CA GLY A 47 -31.23 0.68 30.93
C GLY A 47 -30.17 -0.21 31.60
N ALA A 48 -30.43 -1.50 31.83
CA ALA A 48 -29.52 -2.41 32.56
C ALA A 48 -28.47 -3.11 31.67
N ALA A 49 -27.89 -2.38 30.73
CA ALA A 49 -26.56 -2.73 30.22
C ALA A 49 -25.44 -2.36 31.20
N GLU A 50 -25.78 -1.80 32.37
CA GLU A 50 -24.89 -1.45 33.48
C GLU A 50 -25.37 -2.09 34.79
N ARG A 51 -24.43 -2.49 35.67
CA ARG A 51 -24.71 -3.06 37.01
C ARG A 51 -25.53 -2.09 37.88
N ASP A 52 -26.40 -2.60 38.77
CA ASP A 52 -27.07 -1.78 39.80
C ASP A 52 -26.19 -1.46 41.04
N GLU A 53 -26.73 -0.67 41.98
CA GLU A 53 -26.08 -0.09 43.19
C GLU A 53 -25.52 -1.12 44.20
N ALA A 54 -25.71 -2.42 43.95
CA ALA A 54 -25.11 -3.53 44.69
C ALA A 54 -24.12 -4.37 43.86
N GLY A 55 -23.78 -3.95 42.64
CA GLY A 55 -22.74 -4.54 41.81
C GLY A 55 -23.12 -5.83 41.09
N ARG A 56 -24.34 -6.00 40.57
CA ARG A 56 -24.72 -7.17 39.74
C ARG A 56 -25.19 -6.78 38.33
N PRO A 57 -24.54 -7.28 37.25
CA PRO A 57 -25.04 -7.32 35.89
C PRO A 57 -25.21 -8.78 35.53
N THR A 58 -26.38 -9.08 35.02
CA THR A 58 -26.64 -10.38 34.44
C THR A 58 -26.23 -10.25 32.97
N ASP A 59 -24.97 -10.56 32.67
CA ASP A 59 -24.52 -10.72 31.29
C ASP A 59 -25.34 -11.86 30.68
N LEU A 60 -26.11 -11.58 29.62
CA LEU A 60 -26.89 -12.59 28.88
C LEU A 60 -26.00 -13.74 28.35
N GLN A 61 -24.69 -13.52 28.21
CA GLN A 61 -23.69 -14.54 27.89
C GLN A 61 -23.39 -15.52 29.04
N LEU A 62 -23.56 -15.11 30.31
CA LEU A 62 -23.42 -15.97 31.49
C LEU A 62 -24.68 -16.82 31.73
N ILE A 63 -25.83 -16.36 31.24
CA ILE A 63 -27.13 -17.02 31.42
C ILE A 63 -27.40 -18.04 30.31
N ALA A 64 -26.95 -17.78 29.07
CA ALA A 64 -27.20 -18.65 27.93
C ALA A 64 -26.82 -20.14 28.16
N PRO A 65 -25.66 -20.50 28.75
CA PRO A 65 -25.31 -21.89 29.03
C PRO A 65 -26.18 -22.55 30.12
N LEU A 66 -26.70 -21.75 31.07
CA LEU A 66 -27.62 -22.21 32.10
C LEU A 66 -29.02 -22.44 31.51
N LEU A 67 -29.48 -21.52 30.66
CA LEU A 67 -30.73 -21.67 29.93
C LEU A 67 -30.65 -22.87 29.00
N GLU A 68 -29.54 -23.10 28.27
CA GLU A 68 -29.24 -24.27 27.42
C GLU A 68 -29.39 -25.62 28.12
N ARG A 69 -29.41 -25.67 29.46
CA ARG A 69 -29.57 -26.91 30.24
C ARG A 69 -30.80 -26.94 31.16
N ALA A 70 -31.51 -25.83 31.32
CA ALA A 70 -32.71 -25.74 32.16
C ALA A 70 -33.97 -26.30 31.48
N VAL A 71 -34.92 -26.84 32.25
CA VAL A 71 -36.29 -27.12 31.78
C VAL A 71 -37.01 -25.78 31.57
N LEU A 72 -37.46 -25.54 30.34
CA LEU A 72 -38.07 -24.28 29.92
C LEU A 72 -39.59 -24.33 30.09
N ASP A 73 -40.12 -23.57 31.05
CA ASP A 73 -41.53 -23.16 31.08
C ASP A 73 -41.75 -21.95 30.14
N ALA A 74 -42.99 -21.46 30.04
CA ALA A 74 -43.34 -20.38 29.11
C ALA A 74 -42.55 -19.07 29.37
N GLU A 75 -42.31 -18.73 30.65
CA GLU A 75 -41.61 -17.50 31.03
C GLU A 75 -40.10 -17.60 30.74
N ARG A 76 -39.49 -18.76 31.01
CA ARG A 76 -38.08 -19.05 30.69
C ARG A 76 -37.83 -19.18 29.19
N ALA A 77 -38.81 -19.65 28.42
CA ALA A 77 -38.70 -19.74 26.97
C ALA A 77 -38.67 -18.34 26.32
N GLN A 78 -39.46 -17.39 26.83
CA GLN A 78 -39.42 -16.00 26.37
C GLN A 78 -38.04 -15.38 26.60
N LEU A 79 -37.48 -15.68 27.76
CA LEU A 79 -36.18 -15.21 28.19
C LEU A 79 -35.02 -15.75 27.33
N ALA A 80 -35.09 -17.03 26.99
CA ALA A 80 -34.18 -17.67 26.07
C ALA A 80 -34.25 -17.04 24.67
N CYS A 81 -35.43 -16.57 24.24
CA CYS A 81 -35.57 -15.84 22.98
C CYS A 81 -34.85 -14.49 23.03
N ASP A 82 -35.03 -13.70 24.08
CA ASP A 82 -34.37 -12.39 24.20
C ASP A 82 -32.85 -12.52 24.23
N ALA A 83 -32.34 -13.52 24.96
CA ALA A 83 -30.92 -13.85 24.99
C ALA A 83 -30.40 -14.28 23.60
N ALA A 84 -31.18 -15.09 22.87
CA ALA A 84 -30.82 -15.50 21.50
C ALA A 84 -30.79 -14.31 20.53
N GLU A 85 -31.73 -13.36 20.62
CA GLU A 85 -31.71 -12.11 19.83
C GLU A 85 -30.48 -11.25 20.13
N HIS A 86 -30.09 -11.15 21.41
CA HIS A 86 -28.88 -10.43 21.81
C HIS A 86 -27.58 -11.09 21.30
N LEU A 87 -27.53 -12.43 21.33
CA LEU A 87 -26.41 -13.19 20.77
C LEU A 87 -26.32 -13.04 19.26
N LEU A 88 -27.46 -13.01 18.56
CA LEU A 88 -27.53 -12.71 17.12
C LEU A 88 -26.97 -11.34 16.80
N ALA A 89 -27.35 -10.30 17.55
CA ALA A 89 -26.86 -8.93 17.35
C ALA A 89 -25.34 -8.80 17.53
N ARG A 90 -24.70 -9.76 18.21
CA ARG A 90 -23.24 -9.83 18.40
C ARG A 90 -22.55 -10.88 17.52
N GLY A 91 -23.24 -11.41 16.50
CA GLY A 91 -22.68 -12.34 15.52
C GLY A 91 -22.43 -13.77 16.05
N ARG A 92 -23.04 -14.17 17.17
CA ARG A 92 -22.88 -15.52 17.76
C ARG A 92 -24.01 -16.46 17.34
N ALA A 93 -24.13 -16.72 16.03
CA ALA A 93 -25.28 -17.39 15.43
C ALA A 93 -25.52 -18.83 15.93
N ASP A 94 -24.48 -19.65 16.06
CA ASP A 94 -24.63 -21.06 16.48
C ASP A 94 -25.19 -21.20 17.90
N ARG A 95 -24.71 -20.36 18.82
CA ARG A 95 -25.20 -20.33 20.21
C ARG A 95 -26.63 -19.78 20.28
N ALA A 96 -26.92 -18.72 19.51
CA ALA A 96 -28.28 -18.20 19.42
C ALA A 96 -29.26 -19.25 18.89
N LEU A 97 -28.86 -20.04 17.89
CA LEU A 97 -29.66 -21.11 17.32
C LEU A 97 -29.92 -22.23 18.33
N ALA A 98 -28.88 -22.70 19.02
CA ALA A 98 -29.02 -23.74 20.04
C ALA A 98 -30.01 -23.35 21.15
N LEU A 99 -29.91 -22.10 21.61
CA LEU A 99 -30.78 -21.56 22.64
C LEU A 99 -32.23 -21.39 22.14
N ALA A 100 -32.41 -20.81 20.95
CA ALA A 100 -33.72 -20.59 20.35
C ALA A 100 -34.47 -21.90 20.06
N ARG A 101 -33.79 -22.95 19.60
CA ARG A 101 -34.38 -24.29 19.37
C ARG A 101 -35.05 -24.87 20.59
N ARG A 102 -34.46 -24.66 21.77
CA ARG A 102 -35.01 -25.18 23.03
C ARG A 102 -36.26 -24.40 23.44
N ALA A 103 -36.32 -23.11 23.15
CA ALA A 103 -37.48 -22.26 23.44
C ALA A 103 -38.71 -22.56 22.55
N ILE A 104 -38.53 -23.20 21.38
CA ILE A 104 -39.63 -23.55 20.46
C ILE A 104 -40.66 -24.45 21.13
N ALA A 105 -40.25 -25.38 22.00
CA ALA A 105 -41.16 -26.34 22.63
C ALA A 105 -42.24 -25.67 23.50
N THR A 106 -41.98 -24.47 24.02
CA THR A 106 -42.84 -23.79 25.01
C THR A 106 -43.34 -22.40 24.59
N ALA A 107 -42.67 -21.71 23.64
CA ALA A 107 -43.02 -20.36 23.19
C ALA A 107 -43.10 -20.25 21.65
N GLN A 108 -44.01 -21.03 21.05
CA GLN A 108 -43.93 -21.43 19.64
C GLN A 108 -43.79 -20.29 18.60
N ALA A 109 -44.59 -19.22 18.68
CA ALA A 109 -44.62 -18.19 17.63
C ALA A 109 -43.35 -17.30 17.61
N ARG A 110 -43.02 -16.64 18.73
CA ARG A 110 -41.84 -15.75 18.80
C ARG A 110 -40.54 -16.54 18.76
N ALA A 111 -40.46 -17.66 19.50
CA ALA A 111 -39.26 -18.49 19.51
C ALA A 111 -38.98 -19.09 18.14
N GLY A 112 -40.02 -19.48 17.40
CA GLY A 112 -39.88 -19.95 16.03
C GLY A 112 -39.28 -18.88 15.11
N LEU A 113 -39.72 -17.61 15.19
CA LEU A 113 -39.14 -16.52 14.40
C LEU A 113 -37.68 -16.19 14.79
N VAL A 114 -37.33 -16.25 16.07
CA VAL A 114 -35.95 -16.05 16.54
C VAL A 114 -35.07 -17.21 16.10
N ALA A 115 -35.54 -18.45 16.23
CA ALA A 115 -34.84 -19.64 15.77
C ALA A 115 -34.65 -19.64 14.25
N ALA A 116 -35.63 -19.18 13.47
CA ALA A 116 -35.53 -19.05 12.03
C ALA A 116 -34.46 -18.02 11.63
N ARG A 117 -34.42 -16.86 12.30
CA ARG A 117 -33.37 -15.84 12.10
C ARG A 117 -31.99 -16.37 12.51
N ALA A 118 -31.89 -17.07 13.65
CA ALA A 118 -30.65 -17.66 14.12
C ALA A 118 -30.13 -18.75 13.18
N ALA A 119 -31.01 -19.62 12.70
CA ALA A 119 -30.70 -20.67 11.73
C ALA A 119 -30.23 -20.09 10.40
N THR A 120 -30.87 -19.00 9.95
CA THR A 120 -30.44 -18.26 8.75
C THR A 120 -29.03 -17.67 8.93
N ALA A 121 -28.71 -17.13 10.11
CA ALA A 121 -27.40 -16.58 10.41
C ALA A 121 -26.32 -17.67 10.60
N ALA A 122 -26.69 -18.84 11.09
CA ALA A 122 -25.82 -20.00 11.28
C ALA A 122 -25.65 -20.85 10.00
N GLY A 123 -26.31 -20.49 8.90
CA GLY A 123 -26.21 -21.22 7.63
C GLY A 123 -27.09 -22.48 7.54
N SER A 124 -27.95 -22.77 8.52
CA SER A 124 -28.90 -23.90 8.46
C SER A 124 -30.23 -23.49 7.83
N TYR A 125 -30.25 -23.40 6.51
CA TYR A 125 -31.37 -22.79 5.77
C TYR A 125 -32.65 -23.63 5.74
N ARG A 126 -32.55 -24.96 5.71
CA ARG A 126 -33.74 -25.83 5.79
C ARG A 126 -34.45 -25.69 7.13
N ASP A 127 -33.67 -25.78 8.22
CA ASP A 127 -34.18 -25.57 9.56
C ASP A 127 -34.78 -24.17 9.72
N ALA A 128 -34.17 -23.14 9.11
CA ALA A 128 -34.72 -21.79 9.13
C ALA A 128 -36.11 -21.69 8.47
N ALA A 129 -36.30 -22.34 7.32
CA ALA A 129 -37.58 -22.38 6.63
C ALA A 129 -38.64 -23.13 7.47
N ASP A 130 -38.28 -24.29 8.04
CA ASP A 130 -39.18 -25.09 8.88
C ASP A 130 -39.60 -24.33 10.14
N PHE A 131 -38.65 -23.66 10.82
CA PHE A 131 -38.97 -22.84 12.00
C PHE A 131 -39.86 -21.65 11.66
N ALA A 132 -39.67 -21.02 10.49
CA ALA A 132 -40.51 -19.92 10.06
C ALA A 132 -41.94 -20.38 9.74
N ILE A 133 -42.11 -21.52 9.05
CA ILE A 133 -43.42 -22.11 8.75
C ILE A 133 -44.13 -22.51 10.04
N ALA A 134 -43.43 -23.16 10.96
CA ALA A 134 -43.98 -23.54 12.27
C ALA A 134 -44.37 -22.30 13.10
N ALA A 135 -43.58 -21.23 13.06
CA ALA A 135 -43.90 -19.97 13.73
C ALA A 135 -45.18 -19.34 13.18
N GLU A 136 -45.32 -19.29 11.84
CA GLU A 136 -46.53 -18.79 11.18
C GLU A 136 -47.77 -19.60 11.60
N ALA A 137 -47.68 -20.93 11.58
CA ALA A 137 -48.75 -21.82 12.02
C ALA A 137 -49.11 -21.62 13.51
N ALA A 138 -48.13 -21.23 14.33
CA ALA A 138 -48.31 -20.86 15.73
C ALA A 138 -48.81 -19.41 15.94
N GLY A 139 -49.09 -18.65 14.88
CA GLY A 139 -49.67 -17.31 14.93
C GLY A 139 -48.67 -16.14 14.95
N ALA A 140 -47.40 -16.36 14.58
CA ALA A 140 -46.47 -15.25 14.35
C ALA A 140 -46.87 -14.42 13.10
N ASP A 141 -46.33 -13.21 12.98
CA ASP A 141 -46.60 -12.34 11.83
C ASP A 141 -46.30 -13.08 10.51
N PRO A 142 -47.33 -13.35 9.67
CA PRO A 142 -47.16 -14.11 8.46
C PRO A 142 -46.25 -13.41 7.44
N VAL A 143 -46.14 -12.07 7.48
CA VAL A 143 -45.23 -11.36 6.59
C VAL A 143 -43.78 -11.64 6.96
N GLN A 144 -43.42 -11.47 8.23
CA GLN A 144 -42.06 -11.73 8.72
C GLN A 144 -41.67 -13.21 8.56
N ALA A 145 -42.56 -14.13 8.92
CA ALA A 145 -42.31 -15.57 8.79
C ALA A 145 -42.03 -15.97 7.32
N ARG A 146 -42.89 -15.55 6.39
CA ARG A 146 -42.73 -15.87 4.97
C ARG A 146 -41.53 -15.19 4.34
N LEU A 147 -41.16 -13.97 4.77
CA LEU A 147 -39.93 -13.31 4.33
C LEU A 147 -38.68 -14.07 4.78
N ILE A 148 -38.64 -14.53 6.03
CA ILE A 148 -37.52 -15.34 6.54
C ILE A 148 -37.45 -16.67 5.79
N SER A 149 -38.58 -17.36 5.62
CA SER A 149 -38.66 -18.62 4.86
C SER A 149 -38.18 -18.45 3.42
N ALA A 150 -38.64 -17.40 2.72
CA ALA A 150 -38.20 -17.12 1.36
C ALA A 150 -36.70 -16.79 1.27
N ARG A 151 -36.15 -16.00 2.21
CA ARG A 151 -34.71 -15.72 2.28
C ARG A 151 -33.90 -16.99 2.54
N ALA A 152 -34.40 -17.88 3.40
CA ALA A 152 -33.77 -19.16 3.69
C ALA A 152 -33.77 -20.07 2.44
N ALA A 153 -34.91 -20.22 1.77
CA ALA A 153 -35.01 -20.95 0.50
C ALA A 153 -34.06 -20.37 -0.56
N GLN A 154 -33.97 -19.03 -0.66
CA GLN A 154 -33.03 -18.37 -1.56
C GLN A 154 -31.58 -18.72 -1.24
N ARG A 155 -31.18 -18.68 0.05
CA ARG A 155 -29.82 -19.04 0.48
C ARG A 155 -29.52 -20.55 0.35
N ALA A 156 -30.54 -21.39 0.39
CA ALA A 156 -30.45 -22.82 0.10
C ALA A 156 -30.33 -23.14 -1.41
N GLY A 157 -30.49 -22.13 -2.29
CA GLY A 157 -30.53 -22.31 -3.74
C GLY A 157 -31.88 -22.78 -4.29
N GLU A 158 -32.91 -22.87 -3.44
CA GLU A 158 -34.28 -23.27 -3.79
C GLU A 158 -35.08 -22.08 -4.33
N LEU A 159 -34.56 -21.50 -5.42
CA LEU A 159 -35.01 -20.21 -5.91
C LEU A 159 -36.48 -20.21 -6.41
N ASP A 160 -37.02 -21.35 -6.89
CA ASP A 160 -38.41 -21.44 -7.37
C ASP A 160 -39.40 -21.38 -6.20
N THR A 161 -39.06 -22.07 -5.11
CA THR A 161 -39.81 -22.02 -3.84
C THR A 161 -39.81 -20.61 -3.27
N ALA A 162 -38.64 -19.96 -3.26
CA ALA A 162 -38.50 -18.57 -2.80
C ALA A 162 -39.34 -17.59 -3.64
N GLU A 163 -39.38 -17.78 -4.97
CA GLU A 163 -40.15 -16.93 -5.87
C GLU A 163 -41.65 -17.09 -5.66
N ALA A 164 -42.15 -18.33 -5.66
CA ALA A 164 -43.56 -18.59 -5.42
C ALA A 164 -44.04 -17.99 -4.08
N ALA A 165 -43.23 -18.10 -3.02
CA ALA A 165 -43.53 -17.52 -1.72
C ALA A 165 -43.56 -15.98 -1.75
N LEU A 166 -42.54 -15.33 -2.33
CA LEU A 166 -42.46 -13.87 -2.41
C LEU A 166 -43.52 -13.28 -3.34
N GLN A 167 -43.85 -13.95 -4.45
CA GLN A 167 -44.89 -13.54 -5.38
C GLN A 167 -46.27 -13.58 -4.71
N ALA A 168 -46.60 -14.69 -4.02
CA ALA A 168 -47.84 -14.81 -3.26
C ALA A 168 -47.93 -13.77 -2.14
N LEU A 169 -46.82 -13.53 -1.43
CA LEU A 169 -46.75 -12.53 -0.38
C LEU A 169 -46.91 -11.11 -0.91
N HIS A 170 -46.28 -10.79 -2.05
CA HIS A 170 -46.40 -9.49 -2.70
C HIS A 170 -47.82 -9.23 -3.22
N ALA A 171 -48.48 -10.25 -3.77
CA ALA A 171 -49.88 -10.15 -4.19
C ALA A 171 -50.83 -9.86 -3.01
N ALA A 172 -50.57 -10.46 -1.84
CA ALA A 172 -51.35 -10.23 -0.63
C ALA A 172 -51.07 -8.86 0.02
N TYR A 173 -49.82 -8.37 -0.07
CA TYR A 173 -49.38 -7.12 0.57
C TYR A 173 -48.66 -6.18 -0.41
N PRO A 174 -49.34 -5.68 -1.46
CA PRO A 174 -48.69 -4.93 -2.54
C PRO A 174 -48.11 -3.58 -2.09
N ALA A 175 -48.62 -2.99 -1.00
CA ALA A 175 -48.14 -1.74 -0.43
C ALA A 175 -46.94 -1.91 0.54
N ASN A 176 -46.58 -3.15 0.90
CA ASN A 176 -45.49 -3.38 1.84
C ASN A 176 -44.13 -3.27 1.12
N ALA A 177 -43.34 -2.26 1.49
CA ALA A 177 -42.08 -1.95 0.84
C ALA A 177 -41.00 -3.03 1.01
N GLU A 178 -40.95 -3.72 2.16
CA GLU A 178 -39.97 -4.79 2.41
C GLU A 178 -40.27 -6.03 1.57
N VAL A 179 -41.56 -6.37 1.43
CA VAL A 179 -42.03 -7.48 0.59
C VAL A 179 -41.74 -7.19 -0.88
N ALA A 180 -42.13 -6.00 -1.37
CA ALA A 180 -41.86 -5.58 -2.74
C ALA A 180 -40.35 -5.56 -3.04
N GLY A 181 -39.54 -5.04 -2.12
CA GLY A 181 -38.09 -5.00 -2.25
C GLY A 181 -37.46 -6.40 -2.29
N SER A 182 -37.89 -7.30 -1.42
CA SER A 182 -37.38 -8.69 -1.38
C SER A 182 -37.76 -9.46 -2.66
N HIS A 183 -39.00 -9.33 -3.12
CA HIS A 183 -39.46 -9.95 -4.38
C HIS A 183 -38.68 -9.39 -5.57
N ALA A 184 -38.54 -8.07 -5.67
CA ALA A 184 -37.76 -7.45 -6.73
C ALA A 184 -36.28 -7.89 -6.71
N ARG A 185 -35.67 -8.02 -5.53
CA ARG A 185 -34.28 -8.48 -5.41
C ARG A 185 -34.09 -9.90 -5.92
N LEU A 186 -35.04 -10.81 -5.64
CA LEU A 186 -35.03 -12.16 -6.18
C LEU A 186 -35.19 -12.16 -7.72
N LEU A 187 -36.07 -11.31 -8.25
CA LEU A 187 -36.22 -11.16 -9.70
C LEU A 187 -34.92 -10.66 -10.35
N VAL A 188 -34.14 -9.79 -9.69
CA VAL A 188 -32.79 -9.42 -10.13
C VAL A 188 -31.88 -10.64 -10.17
N THR A 189 -31.85 -11.48 -9.12
CA THR A 189 -31.07 -12.72 -9.09
C THR A 189 -31.47 -13.68 -10.22
N ARG A 190 -32.75 -13.69 -10.59
CA ARG A 190 -33.32 -14.45 -11.71
C ARG A 190 -33.09 -13.80 -13.08
N SER A 191 -32.35 -12.70 -13.15
CA SER A 191 -32.09 -11.93 -14.37
C SER A 191 -33.36 -11.35 -15.05
N ARG A 192 -34.47 -11.20 -14.32
CA ARG A 192 -35.73 -10.63 -14.80
C ARG A 192 -35.82 -9.14 -14.47
N TYR A 193 -34.88 -8.37 -15.00
CA TYR A 193 -34.63 -6.99 -14.58
C TYR A 193 -35.82 -6.03 -14.81
N ARG A 194 -36.53 -6.14 -15.94
CA ARG A 194 -37.69 -5.26 -16.22
C ARG A 194 -38.81 -5.43 -15.21
N GLU A 195 -39.09 -6.69 -14.85
CA GLU A 195 -40.11 -7.03 -13.86
C GLU A 195 -39.66 -6.61 -12.46
N ALA A 196 -38.40 -6.88 -12.11
CA ALA A 196 -37.81 -6.43 -10.85
C ALA A 196 -37.95 -4.91 -10.66
N ARG A 197 -37.67 -4.12 -11.71
CA ARG A 197 -37.81 -2.67 -11.66
C ARG A 197 -39.26 -2.23 -11.48
N ALA A 198 -40.19 -2.84 -12.20
CA ALA A 198 -41.62 -2.55 -12.06
C ALA A 198 -42.11 -2.81 -10.63
N VAL A 199 -41.74 -3.95 -10.04
CA VAL A 199 -42.10 -4.31 -8.66
C VAL A 199 -41.44 -3.35 -7.65
N ALA A 200 -40.15 -3.03 -7.82
CA ALA A 200 -39.42 -2.18 -6.88
C ALA A 200 -39.89 -0.72 -6.87
N THR A 201 -40.32 -0.20 -8.02
CA THR A 201 -40.77 1.20 -8.17
C THR A 201 -42.26 1.39 -7.85
N ALA A 202 -43.02 0.30 -7.74
CA ALA A 202 -44.43 0.35 -7.35
C ALA A 202 -44.59 0.77 -5.87
N GLY A 203 -45.47 1.73 -5.59
CA GLY A 203 -45.89 2.08 -4.23
C GLY A 203 -45.06 3.16 -3.52
N GLY A 204 -44.75 4.29 -4.17
CA GLY A 204 -44.22 5.49 -3.51
C GLY A 204 -42.68 5.65 -3.52
N PRO A 205 -42.10 6.54 -2.67
CA PRO A 205 -40.69 6.92 -2.71
C PRO A 205 -39.72 5.74 -2.51
N LEU A 206 -38.68 5.64 -3.35
CA LEU A 206 -37.68 4.58 -3.26
C LEU A 206 -36.84 4.70 -1.98
N GLY A 207 -36.66 3.57 -1.28
CA GLY A 207 -35.82 3.45 -0.10
C GLY A 207 -35.56 1.98 0.24
N GLY A 208 -34.53 1.73 1.05
CA GLY A 208 -34.14 0.38 1.49
C GLY A 208 -33.97 -0.63 0.33
N LEU A 209 -34.43 -1.86 0.53
CA LEU A 209 -34.33 -2.96 -0.45
C LEU A 209 -34.98 -2.64 -1.82
N ARG A 210 -36.01 -1.79 -1.87
CA ARG A 210 -36.62 -1.38 -3.14
C ARG A 210 -35.66 -0.50 -3.95
N ALA A 211 -35.00 0.45 -3.31
CA ALA A 211 -34.01 1.30 -3.96
C ALA A 211 -32.83 0.47 -4.46
N GLU A 212 -32.35 -0.49 -3.66
CA GLU A 212 -31.30 -1.43 -4.08
C GLU A 212 -31.72 -2.28 -5.29
N ALA A 213 -32.90 -2.91 -5.24
CA ALA A 213 -33.38 -3.76 -6.33
C ALA A 213 -33.68 -2.98 -7.61
N ALA A 214 -34.30 -1.80 -7.50
CA ALA A 214 -34.54 -0.91 -8.63
C ALA A 214 -33.22 -0.46 -9.27
N GLY A 215 -32.24 -0.08 -8.45
CA GLY A 215 -30.93 0.36 -8.94
C GLY A 215 -30.17 -0.75 -9.64
N LEU A 216 -30.16 -1.97 -9.09
CA LEU A 216 -29.52 -3.12 -9.74
C LEU A 216 -30.23 -3.54 -11.02
N ALA A 217 -31.56 -3.54 -11.04
CA ALA A 217 -32.33 -3.79 -12.25
C ALA A 217 -32.01 -2.75 -13.34
N ALA A 218 -31.97 -1.46 -12.99
CA ALA A 218 -31.59 -0.39 -13.91
C ALA A 218 -30.14 -0.56 -14.41
N PHE A 219 -29.20 -0.91 -13.51
CA PHE A 219 -27.81 -1.16 -13.86
C PHE A 219 -27.68 -2.27 -14.91
N TYR A 220 -28.31 -3.43 -14.69
CA TYR A 220 -28.28 -4.55 -15.66
C TYR A 220 -29.07 -4.27 -16.95
N LEU A 221 -29.97 -3.29 -16.95
CA LEU A 221 -30.64 -2.81 -18.16
C LEU A 221 -29.84 -1.72 -18.91
N GLY A 222 -28.68 -1.31 -18.37
CA GLY A 222 -27.83 -0.26 -18.96
C GLY A 222 -28.28 1.17 -18.65
N GLU A 223 -29.25 1.36 -17.74
CA GLU A 223 -29.81 2.65 -17.37
C GLU A 223 -29.04 3.25 -16.18
N LEU A 224 -27.80 3.68 -16.43
CA LEU A 224 -26.85 4.06 -15.38
C LEU A 224 -27.30 5.28 -14.56
N GLU A 225 -28.01 6.25 -15.16
CA GLU A 225 -28.58 7.41 -14.45
C GLU A 225 -29.65 6.97 -13.45
N ALA A 226 -30.55 6.08 -13.88
CA ALA A 226 -31.60 5.56 -13.02
C ALA A 226 -31.01 4.68 -11.90
N ALA A 227 -29.96 3.90 -12.21
CA ALA A 227 -29.23 3.11 -11.22
C ALA A 227 -28.59 3.98 -10.13
N ASP A 228 -27.84 5.01 -10.52
CA ASP A 228 -27.17 5.93 -9.59
C ASP A 228 -28.19 6.69 -8.73
N ALA A 229 -29.30 7.14 -9.32
CA ALA A 229 -30.37 7.81 -8.58
C ALA A 229 -31.01 6.89 -7.51
N ALA A 230 -31.27 5.63 -7.86
CA ALA A 230 -31.81 4.66 -6.92
C ALA A 230 -30.81 4.33 -5.79
N PHE A 231 -29.53 4.13 -6.11
CA PHE A 231 -28.52 3.90 -5.07
C PHE A 231 -28.24 5.13 -4.21
N ALA A 232 -28.35 6.35 -4.76
CA ALA A 232 -28.27 7.58 -3.97
C ALA A 232 -29.46 7.70 -3.00
N ALA A 233 -30.67 7.31 -3.40
CA ALA A 233 -31.82 7.25 -2.50
C ALA A 233 -31.61 6.24 -1.36
N LEU A 234 -31.00 5.08 -1.65
CA LEU A 234 -30.59 4.12 -0.62
C LEU A 234 -29.58 4.73 0.35
N GLU A 235 -28.55 5.42 -0.16
CA GLU A 235 -27.50 6.06 0.64
C GLU A 235 -28.08 7.13 1.60
N VAL A 236 -28.94 8.01 1.09
CA VAL A 236 -29.58 9.07 1.88
C VAL A 236 -30.51 8.48 2.94
N GLY A 237 -31.33 7.49 2.58
CA GLY A 237 -32.22 6.82 3.53
C GLY A 237 -31.45 6.13 4.66
N ALA A 238 -30.38 5.42 4.32
CA ALA A 238 -29.52 4.74 5.30
C ALA A 238 -28.75 5.71 6.20
N ALA A 239 -28.29 6.84 5.66
CA ALA A 239 -27.61 7.86 6.44
C ALA A 239 -28.55 8.52 7.47
N ALA A 240 -29.82 8.73 7.10
CA ALA A 240 -30.82 9.30 8.01
C ALA A 240 -31.16 8.39 9.21
N THR A 241 -31.05 7.07 9.04
CA THR A 241 -31.33 6.08 10.10
C THR A 241 -30.08 5.66 10.88
N GLY A 242 -28.89 6.14 10.51
CA GLY A 242 -27.63 5.72 11.12
C GLY A 242 -27.18 4.30 10.75
N ASP A 243 -27.77 3.70 9.71
CA ASP A 243 -27.43 2.35 9.24
C ASP A 243 -26.12 2.37 8.41
N GLY A 244 -25.00 2.27 9.11
CA GLY A 244 -23.66 2.27 8.50
C GLY A 244 -23.45 1.14 7.47
N ALA A 245 -24.08 -0.02 7.67
CA ALA A 245 -23.99 -1.16 6.75
C ALA A 245 -24.68 -0.86 5.42
N SER A 246 -25.90 -0.29 5.46
CA SER A 246 -26.62 0.10 4.25
C SER A 246 -25.94 1.25 3.51
N VAL A 247 -25.32 2.21 4.22
CA VAL A 247 -24.50 3.24 3.56
C VAL A 247 -23.27 2.63 2.87
N GLY A 248 -22.64 1.65 3.51
CA GLY A 248 -21.54 0.87 2.91
C GLY A 248 -21.98 0.12 1.64
N ARG A 249 -23.13 -0.57 1.67
CA ARG A 249 -23.72 -1.24 0.50
C ARG A 249 -24.03 -0.25 -0.63
N ALA A 250 -24.67 0.88 -0.31
CA ALA A 250 -24.97 1.92 -1.29
C ALA A 250 -23.70 2.47 -1.93
N SER A 251 -22.65 2.71 -1.13
CA SER A 251 -21.35 3.16 -1.64
C SER A 251 -20.72 2.15 -2.60
N SER A 252 -20.79 0.85 -2.29
CA SER A 252 -20.30 -0.21 -3.19
C SER A 252 -21.06 -0.22 -4.52
N LEU A 253 -22.40 -0.16 -4.47
CA LEU A 253 -23.27 -0.17 -5.65
C LEU A 253 -23.05 1.07 -6.54
N ARG A 254 -22.86 2.25 -5.94
CA ARG A 254 -22.48 3.46 -6.68
C ARG A 254 -21.07 3.36 -7.26
N GLY A 255 -20.17 2.64 -6.59
CA GLY A 255 -18.87 2.24 -7.13
C GLY A 255 -18.98 1.47 -8.43
N MET A 256 -19.93 0.52 -8.53
CA MET A 256 -20.19 -0.23 -9.76
C MET A 256 -20.64 0.68 -10.91
N VAL A 257 -21.53 1.64 -10.63
CA VAL A 257 -21.96 2.62 -11.65
C VAL A 257 -20.80 3.50 -12.09
N ALA A 258 -19.99 3.99 -11.16
CA ALA A 258 -18.81 4.79 -11.48
C ALA A 258 -17.80 4.00 -12.34
N GLN A 259 -17.56 2.73 -12.01
CA GLN A 259 -16.68 1.85 -12.79
C GLN A 259 -17.22 1.65 -14.20
N GLN A 260 -18.52 1.39 -14.35
CA GLN A 260 -19.16 1.21 -15.66
C GLN A 260 -19.13 2.49 -16.52
N ARG A 261 -19.15 3.67 -15.89
CA ARG A 261 -18.96 4.97 -16.55
C ARG A 261 -17.50 5.30 -16.88
N GLY A 262 -16.55 4.41 -16.57
CA GLY A 262 -15.11 4.67 -16.75
C GLY A 262 -14.51 5.62 -15.71
N GLN A 263 -15.26 5.99 -14.65
CA GLN A 263 -14.80 6.88 -13.58
C GLN A 263 -14.03 6.09 -12.51
N LEU A 264 -12.94 5.42 -12.92
CA LEU A 264 -12.22 4.44 -12.09
C LEU A 264 -11.66 5.03 -10.79
N GLY A 265 -11.27 6.31 -10.79
CA GLY A 265 -10.87 7.04 -9.59
C GLY A 265 -11.98 7.10 -8.54
N LEU A 266 -13.17 7.57 -8.95
CA LEU A 266 -14.35 7.63 -8.09
C LEU A 266 -14.79 6.23 -7.63
N ALA A 267 -14.76 5.24 -8.53
CA ALA A 267 -15.08 3.86 -8.19
C ALA A 267 -14.15 3.31 -7.09
N SER A 268 -12.84 3.55 -7.21
CA SER A 268 -11.85 3.16 -6.19
C SER A 268 -12.17 3.76 -4.82
N ASP A 269 -12.51 5.05 -4.77
CA ASP A 269 -12.82 5.73 -3.51
C ASP A 269 -14.11 5.22 -2.89
N ARG A 270 -15.12 4.95 -3.72
CA ARG A 270 -16.40 4.37 -3.30
C ARG A 270 -16.26 2.96 -2.74
N TYR A 271 -15.51 2.08 -3.41
CA TYR A 271 -15.27 0.72 -2.89
C TYR A 271 -14.42 0.72 -1.62
N ARG A 272 -13.44 1.63 -1.50
CA ARG A 272 -12.65 1.77 -0.27
C ARG A 272 -13.51 2.18 0.92
N GLU A 273 -14.40 3.15 0.72
CA GLU A 273 -15.34 3.56 1.76
C GLU A 273 -16.34 2.45 2.10
N ALA A 274 -16.82 1.72 1.09
CA ALA A 274 -17.71 0.58 1.30
C ALA A 274 -17.03 -0.53 2.14
N ALA A 275 -15.81 -0.93 1.78
CA ALA A 275 -15.05 -1.94 2.51
C ALA A 275 -14.85 -1.55 3.98
N ARG A 276 -14.50 -0.27 4.24
CA ARG A 276 -14.34 0.26 5.59
C ARG A 276 -15.63 0.21 6.39
N ARG A 277 -16.73 0.77 5.88
CA ARG A 277 -18.02 0.83 6.61
C ARG A 277 -18.62 -0.55 6.83
N LEU A 278 -18.55 -1.44 5.84
CA LEU A 278 -19.06 -2.80 5.97
C LEU A 278 -18.23 -3.62 6.96
N GLY A 279 -16.91 -3.42 6.98
CA GLY A 279 -16.02 -4.00 7.99
C GLY A 279 -16.34 -3.52 9.41
N GLU A 280 -16.51 -2.20 9.60
CA GLU A 280 -16.93 -1.61 10.88
C GLU A 280 -18.30 -2.12 11.35
N ALA A 281 -19.20 -2.42 10.40
CA ALA A 281 -20.52 -3.01 10.67
C ALA A 281 -20.51 -4.54 10.89
N GLY A 282 -19.36 -5.21 10.74
CA GLY A 282 -19.25 -6.67 10.88
C GLY A 282 -19.81 -7.49 9.71
N GLU A 283 -20.15 -6.85 8.57
CA GLU A 283 -20.69 -7.49 7.37
C GLU A 283 -19.56 -8.11 6.52
N LEU A 284 -18.96 -9.20 7.01
CA LEU A 284 -17.73 -9.78 6.46
C LEU A 284 -17.81 -10.11 4.97
N HIS A 285 -18.89 -10.76 4.52
CA HIS A 285 -19.07 -11.11 3.11
C HIS A 285 -19.12 -9.85 2.23
N ALA A 286 -19.93 -8.86 2.61
CA ALA A 286 -20.10 -7.64 1.82
C ALA A 286 -18.83 -6.77 1.82
N ALA A 287 -18.09 -6.72 2.94
CA ALA A 287 -16.80 -6.06 3.02
C ALA A 287 -15.77 -6.74 2.09
N ALA A 288 -15.73 -8.07 2.06
CA ALA A 288 -14.88 -8.82 1.14
C ALA A 288 -15.27 -8.58 -0.34
N THR A 289 -16.57 -8.47 -0.66
CA THR A 289 -17.02 -8.11 -2.02
C THR A 289 -16.56 -6.71 -2.41
N ALA A 290 -16.61 -5.74 -1.49
CA ALA A 290 -16.10 -4.39 -1.73
C ALA A 290 -14.58 -4.37 -1.93
N GLU A 291 -13.82 -5.17 -1.17
CA GLU A 291 -12.37 -5.35 -1.34
C GLU A 291 -12.01 -6.04 -2.67
N LEU A 292 -12.78 -7.05 -3.09
CA LEU A 292 -12.65 -7.67 -4.40
C LEU A 292 -12.83 -6.63 -5.51
N ASN A 293 -13.93 -5.87 -5.47
CA ASN A 293 -14.23 -4.85 -6.48
C ASN A 293 -13.17 -3.73 -6.50
N LEU A 294 -12.69 -3.31 -5.33
CA LEU A 294 -11.58 -2.37 -5.21
C LEU A 294 -10.30 -2.91 -5.85
N GLY A 295 -9.97 -4.18 -5.58
CA GLY A 295 -8.85 -4.87 -6.21
C GLY A 295 -8.97 -4.88 -7.73
N THR A 296 -10.13 -5.24 -8.27
CA THR A 296 -10.40 -5.25 -9.71
C THR A 296 -10.20 -3.86 -10.33
N VAL A 297 -10.78 -2.80 -9.75
CA VAL A 297 -10.60 -1.43 -10.27
C VAL A 297 -9.16 -0.95 -10.18
N LEU A 298 -8.43 -1.29 -9.10
CA LEU A 298 -7.02 -0.93 -8.99
C LEU A 298 -6.19 -1.61 -10.08
N ALA A 299 -6.48 -2.87 -10.42
CA ALA A 299 -5.84 -3.55 -11.53
C ALA A 299 -6.16 -2.89 -12.88
N GLU A 300 -7.43 -2.52 -13.13
CA GLU A 300 -7.85 -1.79 -14.35
C GLU A 300 -7.14 -0.43 -14.51
N ARG A 301 -6.79 0.23 -13.40
CA ARG A 301 -6.02 1.48 -13.37
C ARG A 301 -4.50 1.29 -13.52
N GLY A 302 -4.04 0.08 -13.82
CA GLY A 302 -2.62 -0.25 -13.90
C GLY A 302 -1.90 -0.35 -12.55
N ARG A 303 -2.62 -0.34 -11.42
CA ARG A 303 -2.09 -0.49 -10.05
C ARG A 303 -2.20 -1.93 -9.55
N ALA A 304 -1.80 -2.88 -10.40
CA ALA A 304 -1.93 -4.32 -10.11
C ALA A 304 -1.18 -4.74 -8.81
N SER A 305 -0.08 -4.07 -8.46
CA SER A 305 0.65 -4.33 -7.20
C SER A 305 -0.18 -4.03 -5.95
N ASP A 306 -1.03 -3.00 -6.01
CA ASP A 306 -1.92 -2.62 -4.91
C ASP A 306 -3.19 -3.49 -4.87
N ALA A 307 -3.59 -4.03 -6.03
CA ALA A 307 -4.73 -4.92 -6.16
C ALA A 307 -4.49 -6.30 -5.54
N LEU A 308 -3.30 -6.89 -5.75
CA LEU A 308 -2.97 -8.25 -5.28
C LEU A 308 -3.26 -8.52 -3.80
N PRO A 309 -2.75 -7.72 -2.83
CA PRO A 309 -2.99 -8.01 -1.41
C PRO A 309 -4.48 -7.94 -1.05
N ARG A 310 -5.26 -7.08 -1.72
CA ARG A 310 -6.70 -6.94 -1.50
C ARG A 310 -7.47 -8.13 -2.04
N LEU A 311 -7.18 -8.54 -3.27
CA LEU A 311 -7.80 -9.72 -3.91
C LEU A 311 -7.49 -10.99 -3.11
N ALA A 312 -6.25 -11.15 -2.64
CA ALA A 312 -5.87 -12.28 -1.80
C ALA A 312 -6.57 -12.26 -0.42
N ALA A 313 -6.75 -11.09 0.18
CA ALA A 313 -7.48 -10.94 1.44
C ALA A 313 -8.97 -11.28 1.28
N ALA A 314 -9.62 -10.75 0.24
CA ALA A 314 -11.01 -11.07 -0.08
C ALA A 314 -11.18 -12.57 -0.36
N GLY A 315 -10.28 -13.18 -1.13
CA GLY A 315 -10.27 -14.61 -1.40
C GLY A 315 -10.21 -15.46 -0.13
N ARG A 316 -9.35 -15.12 0.85
CA ARG A 316 -9.32 -15.82 2.15
C ARG A 316 -10.66 -15.75 2.88
N VAL A 317 -11.26 -14.56 2.96
CA VAL A 317 -12.57 -14.38 3.62
C VAL A 317 -13.66 -15.20 2.92
N PHE A 318 -13.70 -15.22 1.58
CA PHE A 318 -14.69 -16.04 0.86
C PHE A 318 -14.47 -17.54 1.06
N ALA A 319 -13.21 -17.99 1.14
CA ALA A 319 -12.90 -19.38 1.45
C ALA A 319 -13.41 -19.77 2.84
N ASP A 320 -13.14 -18.93 3.85
CA ASP A 320 -13.58 -19.16 5.23
C ASP A 320 -15.12 -19.17 5.35
N LEU A 321 -15.81 -18.38 4.53
CA LEU A 321 -17.27 -18.32 4.46
C LEU A 321 -17.90 -19.41 3.58
N GLY A 322 -17.11 -20.24 2.87
CA GLY A 322 -17.61 -21.21 1.89
C GLY A 322 -18.24 -20.59 0.64
N ALA A 323 -18.04 -19.29 0.41
CA ALA A 323 -18.58 -18.52 -0.71
C ALA A 323 -17.81 -18.84 -2.01
N THR A 324 -18.10 -20.00 -2.61
CA THR A 324 -17.27 -20.58 -3.68
C THR A 324 -17.28 -19.74 -4.96
N THR A 325 -18.41 -19.12 -5.32
CA THR A 325 -18.54 -18.29 -6.52
C THR A 325 -17.69 -17.03 -6.40
N GLU A 326 -17.80 -16.31 -5.29
CA GLU A 326 -17.04 -15.09 -4.99
C GLU A 326 -15.56 -15.39 -4.80
N TRP A 327 -15.23 -16.55 -4.21
CA TRP A 327 -13.86 -17.05 -4.14
C TRP A 327 -13.25 -17.25 -5.54
N CYS A 328 -13.97 -17.92 -6.45
CA CYS A 328 -13.54 -18.10 -7.83
C CYS A 328 -13.33 -16.75 -8.54
N ALA A 329 -14.22 -15.78 -8.30
CA ALA A 329 -14.07 -14.43 -8.84
C ALA A 329 -12.84 -13.71 -8.26
N ALA A 330 -12.55 -13.87 -6.97
CA ALA A 330 -11.36 -13.29 -6.34
C ALA A 330 -10.06 -13.86 -6.95
N GLU A 331 -9.97 -15.18 -7.10
CA GLU A 331 -8.80 -15.84 -7.69
C GLU A 331 -8.64 -15.54 -9.18
N LEU A 332 -9.74 -15.45 -9.94
CA LEU A 332 -9.73 -14.99 -11.32
C LEU A 332 -9.10 -13.60 -11.44
N ASN A 333 -9.62 -12.63 -10.67
CA ASN A 333 -9.14 -11.26 -10.69
C ASN A 333 -7.68 -11.17 -10.19
N ARG A 334 -7.30 -12.02 -9.21
CA ARG A 334 -5.91 -12.16 -8.76
C ARG A 334 -5.02 -12.65 -9.90
N GLY A 335 -5.45 -13.67 -10.63
CA GLY A 335 -4.75 -14.18 -11.81
C GLY A 335 -4.52 -13.10 -12.88
N ASN A 336 -5.54 -12.29 -13.17
CA ASN A 336 -5.41 -11.14 -14.06
C ASN A 336 -4.36 -10.13 -13.57
N ALA A 337 -4.41 -9.74 -12.28
CA ALA A 337 -3.43 -8.83 -11.71
C ALA A 337 -2.00 -9.40 -11.73
N LEU A 338 -1.83 -10.71 -11.54
CA LEU A 338 -0.54 -11.40 -11.63
C LEU A 338 0.02 -11.38 -13.06
N LEU A 339 -0.83 -11.58 -14.08
CA LEU A 339 -0.43 -11.46 -15.49
C LEU A 339 0.10 -10.06 -15.83
N LEU A 340 -0.51 -9.02 -15.28
CA LEU A 340 -0.08 -7.62 -15.46
C LEU A 340 1.31 -7.35 -14.87
N LEU A 341 1.66 -8.06 -13.79
CA LEU A 341 2.95 -7.92 -13.11
C LEU A 341 4.03 -8.87 -13.66
N GLY A 342 3.70 -9.70 -14.65
CA GLY A 342 4.63 -10.68 -15.21
C GLY A 342 4.85 -11.93 -14.34
N GLN A 343 4.04 -12.14 -13.29
CA GLN A 343 4.10 -13.32 -12.43
C GLN A 343 3.29 -14.48 -13.02
N ILE A 344 3.78 -15.01 -14.14
CA ILE A 344 2.99 -15.87 -15.04
C ILE A 344 2.60 -17.22 -14.41
N GLU A 345 3.51 -17.87 -13.69
CA GLU A 345 3.22 -19.17 -13.04
C GLU A 345 2.20 -19.03 -11.91
N ASP A 346 2.31 -17.97 -11.09
CA ASP A 346 1.34 -17.70 -10.04
C ASP A 346 -0.05 -17.38 -10.63
N ALA A 347 -0.09 -16.66 -11.74
CA ALA A 347 -1.32 -16.38 -12.46
C ALA A 347 -2.00 -17.67 -12.96
N ARG A 348 -1.20 -18.57 -13.54
CA ARG A 348 -1.67 -19.89 -13.99
C ARG A 348 -2.24 -20.70 -12.82
N ALA A 349 -1.53 -20.76 -11.69
CA ALA A 349 -1.97 -21.48 -10.50
C ALA A 349 -3.28 -20.93 -9.93
N ALA A 350 -3.44 -19.61 -9.87
CA ALA A 350 -4.68 -18.96 -9.43
C ALA A 350 -5.87 -19.31 -10.35
N ALA A 351 -5.66 -19.22 -11.67
CA ALA A 351 -6.68 -19.53 -12.67
C ALA A 351 -7.08 -21.02 -12.65
N GLU A 352 -6.12 -21.95 -12.56
CA GLU A 352 -6.38 -23.38 -12.47
C GLU A 352 -7.15 -23.74 -11.18
N ALA A 353 -6.83 -23.09 -10.05
CA ALA A 353 -7.56 -23.26 -8.81
C ALA A 353 -9.02 -22.78 -8.92
N ALA A 354 -9.27 -21.67 -9.64
CA ALA A 354 -10.61 -21.19 -9.94
C ALA A 354 -11.38 -22.16 -10.84
N ILE A 355 -10.76 -22.68 -11.92
CA ILE A 355 -11.36 -23.67 -12.83
C ILE A 355 -11.82 -24.92 -12.08
N ALA A 356 -10.98 -25.42 -11.15
CA ALA A 356 -11.26 -26.62 -10.38
C ALA A 356 -12.49 -26.49 -9.47
N ARG A 357 -12.76 -25.28 -8.96
CA ARG A 357 -13.89 -25.01 -8.04
C ARG A 357 -15.12 -24.38 -8.73
N ALA A 358 -15.02 -23.98 -9.99
CA ALA A 358 -16.09 -23.32 -10.74
C ALA A 358 -17.18 -24.27 -11.31
N ALA A 359 -17.34 -25.48 -10.76
CA ALA A 359 -18.30 -26.48 -11.28
C ALA A 359 -19.75 -25.96 -11.36
N GLY A 360 -20.16 -25.13 -10.39
CA GLY A 360 -21.49 -24.48 -10.37
C GLY A 360 -21.55 -23.10 -11.04
N ALA A 361 -20.43 -22.58 -11.55
CA ALA A 361 -20.32 -21.22 -12.09
C ALA A 361 -19.64 -21.24 -13.47
N PRO A 362 -20.31 -21.74 -14.53
CA PRO A 362 -19.71 -21.92 -15.84
C PRO A 362 -19.22 -20.62 -16.49
N HIS A 363 -19.83 -19.48 -16.17
CA HIS A 363 -19.35 -18.17 -16.62
C HIS A 363 -17.96 -17.82 -16.03
N LEU A 364 -17.76 -17.99 -14.72
CA LEU A 364 -16.46 -17.80 -14.09
C LEU A 364 -15.44 -18.80 -14.60
N ARG A 365 -15.85 -20.04 -14.89
CA ARG A 365 -14.99 -21.05 -15.50
C ARG A 365 -14.48 -20.58 -16.86
N ALA A 366 -15.34 -20.03 -17.72
CA ALA A 366 -14.93 -19.49 -19.02
C ALA A 366 -13.89 -18.38 -18.87
N PHE A 367 -14.09 -17.41 -17.97
CA PHE A 367 -13.08 -16.38 -17.72
C PHE A 367 -11.78 -16.94 -17.15
N ALA A 368 -11.84 -17.92 -16.24
CA ALA A 368 -10.65 -18.52 -15.65
C ALA A 368 -9.84 -19.31 -16.69
N LEU A 369 -10.50 -19.95 -17.66
CA LEU A 369 -9.84 -20.57 -18.81
C LEU A 369 -9.13 -19.55 -19.70
N ILE A 370 -9.68 -18.34 -19.87
CA ILE A 370 -8.99 -17.26 -20.59
C ILE A 370 -7.71 -16.85 -19.86
N VAL A 371 -7.79 -16.61 -18.55
CA VAL A 371 -6.59 -16.25 -17.75
C VAL A 371 -5.52 -17.35 -17.77
N ALA A 372 -5.94 -18.61 -17.63
CA ALA A 372 -5.04 -19.75 -17.72
C ALA A 372 -4.41 -19.87 -19.12
N GLY A 373 -5.18 -19.62 -20.17
CA GLY A 373 -4.70 -19.59 -21.56
C GLY A 373 -3.65 -18.50 -21.78
N ASP A 374 -3.88 -17.29 -21.26
CA ASP A 374 -2.92 -16.19 -21.37
C ASP A 374 -1.62 -16.48 -20.64
N ALA A 375 -1.71 -17.13 -19.47
CA ALA A 375 -0.53 -17.58 -18.76
C ALA A 375 0.27 -18.63 -19.56
N ARG A 376 -0.40 -19.65 -20.12
CA ARG A 376 0.23 -20.68 -20.98
C ARG A 376 0.90 -20.08 -22.20
N ARG A 377 0.23 -19.15 -22.88
CA ARG A 377 0.77 -18.45 -24.04
C ARG A 377 2.06 -17.71 -23.72
N ARG A 378 2.10 -16.98 -22.58
CA ARG A 378 3.29 -16.26 -22.12
C ARG A 378 4.43 -17.19 -21.69
N LEU A 379 4.12 -18.44 -21.30
CA LEU A 379 5.11 -19.50 -21.03
C LEU A 379 5.57 -20.23 -22.32
N GLY A 380 4.98 -19.93 -23.48
CA GLY A 380 5.31 -20.56 -24.76
C GLY A 380 4.49 -21.81 -25.11
N ASP A 381 3.49 -22.18 -24.31
CA ASP A 381 2.53 -23.25 -24.63
C ASP A 381 1.35 -22.71 -25.46
N GLU A 382 1.62 -22.39 -26.72
CA GLU A 382 0.61 -21.88 -27.66
C GLU A 382 -0.56 -22.89 -27.89
N PRO A 383 -0.31 -24.20 -28.10
CA PRO A 383 -1.40 -25.17 -28.29
C PRO A 383 -2.32 -25.28 -27.08
N GLY A 384 -1.76 -25.31 -25.86
CA GLY A 384 -2.54 -25.37 -24.63
C GLY A 384 -3.32 -24.08 -24.36
N ALA A 385 -2.78 -22.92 -24.74
CA ALA A 385 -3.49 -21.65 -24.68
C ALA A 385 -4.71 -21.62 -25.61
N ILE A 386 -4.53 -22.00 -26.87
CA ILE A 386 -5.62 -22.04 -27.87
C ILE A 386 -6.72 -23.03 -27.44
N ALA A 387 -6.35 -24.19 -26.90
CA ALA A 387 -7.31 -25.15 -26.37
C ALA A 387 -8.16 -24.55 -25.24
N SER A 388 -7.53 -23.84 -24.30
CA SER A 388 -8.24 -23.15 -23.21
C SER A 388 -9.19 -22.07 -23.71
N TYR A 389 -8.79 -21.25 -24.69
CA TYR A 389 -9.68 -20.22 -25.24
C TYR A 389 -10.87 -20.81 -26.00
N ARG A 390 -10.68 -21.91 -26.73
CA ARG A 390 -11.78 -22.62 -27.41
C ARG A 390 -12.76 -23.24 -26.42
N GLU A 391 -12.28 -23.82 -25.32
CA GLU A 391 -13.15 -24.31 -24.25
C GLU A 391 -13.94 -23.16 -23.62
N ALA A 392 -13.29 -22.03 -23.34
CA ALA A 392 -13.96 -20.84 -22.83
C ALA A 392 -15.05 -20.33 -23.81
N LEU A 393 -14.74 -20.26 -25.10
CA LEU A 393 -15.68 -19.85 -26.15
C LEU A 393 -16.88 -20.81 -26.24
N ALA A 394 -16.65 -22.12 -26.20
CA ALA A 394 -17.71 -23.12 -26.24
C ALA A 394 -18.67 -22.97 -25.04
N ILE A 395 -18.13 -22.75 -23.84
CA ILE A 395 -18.93 -22.49 -22.63
C ILE A 395 -19.75 -21.18 -22.80
N ALA A 396 -19.12 -20.13 -23.31
CA ALA A 396 -19.76 -18.83 -23.50
C ALA A 396 -20.90 -18.88 -24.55
N VAL A 397 -20.68 -19.55 -25.69
CA VAL A 397 -21.68 -19.76 -26.74
C VAL A 397 -22.86 -20.59 -26.22
N ALA A 398 -22.60 -21.70 -25.51
CA ALA A 398 -23.66 -22.54 -24.96
C ALA A 398 -24.58 -21.78 -23.97
N ARG A 399 -24.07 -20.71 -23.36
CA ARG A 399 -24.82 -19.85 -22.43
C ARG A 399 -25.40 -18.59 -23.08
N GLY A 400 -25.03 -18.28 -24.32
CA GLY A 400 -25.36 -16.99 -24.93
C GLY A 400 -24.70 -15.80 -24.22
N ASP A 401 -23.56 -15.99 -23.55
CA ASP A 401 -22.84 -14.93 -22.84
C ASP A 401 -21.96 -14.15 -23.82
N ALA A 402 -22.45 -13.00 -24.29
CA ALA A 402 -21.76 -12.19 -25.29
C ALA A 402 -20.39 -11.66 -24.81
N HIS A 403 -20.29 -11.25 -23.54
CA HIS A 403 -19.06 -10.69 -22.99
C HIS A 403 -17.95 -11.74 -22.85
N ALA A 404 -18.31 -12.95 -22.41
CA ALA A 404 -17.37 -14.08 -22.39
C ALA A 404 -16.99 -14.53 -23.81
N GLN A 405 -17.92 -14.51 -24.77
CA GLN A 405 -17.63 -14.81 -26.19
C GLN A 405 -16.61 -13.83 -26.77
N ILE A 406 -16.82 -12.52 -26.58
CA ILE A 406 -15.88 -11.49 -27.06
C ILE A 406 -14.52 -11.65 -26.42
N SER A 407 -14.46 -11.87 -25.10
CA SER A 407 -13.19 -12.04 -24.39
C SER A 407 -12.41 -13.25 -24.89
N ALA A 408 -13.09 -14.35 -25.21
CA ALA A 408 -12.47 -15.52 -25.82
C ALA A 408 -12.01 -15.25 -27.28
N HIS A 409 -12.81 -14.55 -28.08
CA HIS A 409 -12.42 -14.15 -29.44
C HIS A 409 -11.22 -13.21 -29.45
N VAL A 410 -11.16 -12.24 -28.53
CA VAL A 410 -10.01 -11.36 -28.32
C VAL A 410 -8.77 -12.20 -28.03
N ALA A 411 -8.84 -13.13 -27.06
CA ALA A 411 -7.71 -13.97 -26.69
C ALA A 411 -7.23 -14.89 -27.84
N LEU A 412 -8.17 -15.45 -28.62
CA LEU A 412 -7.88 -16.23 -29.83
C LEU A 412 -7.18 -15.37 -30.91
N ALA A 413 -7.68 -14.16 -31.14
CA ALA A 413 -7.07 -13.23 -32.10
C ALA A 413 -5.67 -12.79 -31.66
N GLU A 414 -5.46 -12.57 -30.36
CA GLU A 414 -4.13 -12.32 -29.78
C GLU A 414 -3.18 -13.52 -29.90
N ALA A 415 -3.71 -14.75 -29.94
CA ALA A 415 -2.98 -15.97 -30.28
C ALA A 415 -2.84 -16.18 -31.80
N GLY A 416 -3.26 -15.21 -32.63
CA GLY A 416 -3.14 -15.26 -34.08
C GLY A 416 -4.20 -16.12 -34.79
N GLN A 417 -5.26 -16.54 -34.10
CA GLN A 417 -6.32 -17.35 -34.69
C GLN A 417 -7.43 -16.48 -35.30
N ARG A 418 -7.79 -16.76 -36.57
CA ARG A 418 -8.93 -16.15 -37.28
C ARG A 418 -10.09 -17.16 -37.34
N GLU A 419 -10.85 -17.25 -36.26
CA GLU A 419 -11.94 -18.25 -36.16
C GLU A 419 -13.32 -17.73 -36.56
N ALA A 420 -13.55 -16.41 -36.53
CA ALA A 420 -14.84 -15.80 -36.84
C ALA A 420 -14.68 -14.56 -37.72
N ASP A 421 -15.73 -14.25 -38.49
CA ASP A 421 -15.83 -12.99 -39.22
C ASP A 421 -15.82 -11.81 -38.24
N GLY A 422 -15.02 -10.78 -38.54
CA GLY A 422 -14.89 -9.61 -37.68
C GLY A 422 -16.21 -8.86 -37.47
N ALA A 423 -17.08 -8.85 -38.48
CA ALA A 423 -18.40 -8.24 -38.39
C ALA A 423 -19.33 -8.99 -37.41
N ALA A 424 -19.20 -10.32 -37.33
CA ALA A 424 -19.97 -11.13 -36.40
C ALA A 424 -19.56 -10.87 -34.94
N VAL A 425 -18.25 -10.72 -34.69
CA VAL A 425 -17.73 -10.38 -33.34
C VAL A 425 -18.07 -8.95 -32.96
N GLU A 426 -18.04 -8.00 -33.90
CA GLU A 426 -18.49 -6.62 -33.68
C GLU A 426 -19.97 -6.55 -33.29
N GLY A 427 -20.81 -7.39 -33.90
CA GLY A 427 -22.23 -7.51 -33.54
C GLY A 427 -22.49 -8.03 -32.12
N LEU A 428 -21.53 -8.70 -31.50
CA LEU A 428 -21.61 -9.13 -30.09
C LEU A 428 -21.26 -8.01 -29.11
N CYS A 429 -20.47 -7.01 -29.54
CA CYS A 429 -19.92 -5.98 -28.66
C CYS A 429 -21.02 -5.11 -28.05
N ALA A 430 -21.26 -5.27 -26.75
CA ALA A 430 -22.31 -4.56 -26.02
C ALA A 430 -21.84 -3.24 -25.39
N SER A 431 -20.52 -3.03 -25.31
CA SER A 431 -19.90 -1.86 -24.69
C SER A 431 -18.76 -1.27 -25.53
N ASP A 432 -18.41 -0.02 -25.26
CA ASP A 432 -17.22 0.61 -25.83
C ASP A 432 -15.93 -0.10 -25.41
N ASP A 433 -15.91 -0.66 -24.19
CA ASP A 433 -14.79 -1.46 -23.71
C ASP A 433 -14.59 -2.74 -24.56
N ASP A 434 -15.68 -3.44 -24.88
CA ASP A 434 -15.64 -4.62 -25.74
C ASP A 434 -15.13 -4.26 -27.15
N ARG A 435 -15.63 -3.15 -27.71
CA ARG A 435 -15.19 -2.65 -29.02
C ARG A 435 -13.72 -2.25 -29.03
N ASP A 436 -13.27 -1.57 -27.97
CA ASP A 436 -11.88 -1.16 -27.81
C ASP A 436 -10.96 -2.38 -27.73
N ARG A 437 -11.28 -3.37 -26.89
CA ARG A 437 -10.51 -4.63 -26.76
C ARG A 437 -10.47 -5.39 -28.08
N TRP A 438 -11.59 -5.48 -28.78
CA TRP A 438 -11.65 -6.12 -30.09
C TRP A 438 -10.83 -5.37 -31.16
N THR A 439 -10.87 -4.04 -31.16
CA THR A 439 -10.08 -3.20 -32.08
C THR A 439 -8.58 -3.42 -31.91
N LEU A 440 -8.07 -3.47 -30.67
CA LEU A 440 -6.67 -3.77 -30.40
C LEU A 440 -6.28 -5.19 -30.81
N ALA A 441 -7.15 -6.18 -30.55
CA ALA A 441 -6.93 -7.56 -30.99
C ALA A 441 -6.86 -7.68 -32.52
N ARG A 442 -7.75 -6.99 -33.26
CA ARG A 442 -7.68 -6.87 -34.72
C ARG A 442 -6.37 -6.25 -35.18
N GLY A 443 -5.91 -5.20 -34.50
CA GLY A 443 -4.60 -4.58 -34.75
C GLY A 443 -3.44 -5.56 -34.60
N ARG A 444 -3.40 -6.33 -33.51
CA ARG A 444 -2.39 -7.40 -33.30
C ARG A 444 -2.46 -8.49 -34.37
N LEU A 445 -3.65 -8.89 -34.77
CA LEU A 445 -3.86 -9.90 -35.80
C LEU A 445 -3.35 -9.43 -37.17
N ALA A 446 -3.58 -8.16 -37.51
CA ALA A 446 -3.02 -7.53 -38.71
C ALA A 446 -1.47 -7.47 -38.65
N LEU A 447 -0.89 -7.28 -37.46
CA LEU A 447 0.56 -7.37 -37.28
C LEU A 447 1.13 -8.78 -37.50
N ARG A 448 0.32 -9.85 -37.36
CA ARG A 448 0.76 -11.25 -37.52
C ARG A 448 0.54 -11.87 -38.90
N ASP A 449 -0.24 -11.26 -39.79
CA ASP A 449 -0.66 -11.87 -41.07
C ASP A 449 0.52 -12.15 -42.04
N PRO A 450 0.78 -13.43 -42.40
CA PRO A 450 1.82 -13.83 -43.35
C PRO A 450 1.62 -13.30 -44.78
N GLY A 451 0.41 -12.91 -45.17
CA GLY A 451 0.13 -12.24 -46.45
C GLY A 451 0.91 -10.92 -46.60
N SER A 452 1.32 -10.30 -45.49
CA SER A 452 2.22 -9.13 -45.47
C SER A 452 3.71 -9.49 -45.43
N LEU A 453 4.08 -10.72 -45.04
CA LEU A 453 5.46 -11.23 -45.02
C LEU A 453 5.92 -11.81 -46.38
N ALA A 454 4.99 -12.20 -47.26
CA ALA A 454 5.32 -12.61 -48.63
C ALA A 454 5.90 -11.47 -49.49
N ALA A 455 5.67 -10.21 -49.10
CA ALA A 455 6.29 -9.02 -49.69
C ALA A 455 7.82 -8.97 -49.50
N ALA A 456 8.39 -9.77 -48.60
CA ALA A 456 9.84 -9.87 -48.40
C ALA A 456 10.53 -10.92 -49.30
N ARG A 457 9.79 -11.66 -50.15
CA ARG A 457 10.33 -12.69 -51.06
C ARG A 457 9.97 -12.50 -52.54
N GLY A 458 9.97 -11.25 -53.02
CA GLY A 458 10.15 -10.97 -54.45
C GLY A 458 8.92 -11.08 -55.36
N ARG A 459 7.71 -10.90 -54.83
CA ARG A 459 6.55 -10.50 -55.66
C ARG A 459 5.89 -9.27 -55.05
N ALA A 460 5.59 -8.28 -55.92
CA ALA A 460 5.00 -7.02 -55.50
C ALA A 460 3.65 -7.27 -54.78
N PRO A 461 3.48 -6.81 -53.53
CA PRO A 461 2.21 -6.91 -52.84
C PRO A 461 1.19 -5.95 -53.47
N ALA A 462 -0.08 -6.36 -53.50
CA ALA A 462 -1.18 -5.42 -53.70
C ALA A 462 -1.11 -4.29 -52.66
N PRO A 463 -1.56 -3.06 -52.97
CA PRO A 463 -1.43 -1.94 -52.04
C PRO A 463 -2.12 -2.29 -50.72
N LEU A 464 -1.35 -2.31 -49.62
CA LEU A 464 -1.83 -2.38 -48.23
C LEU A 464 -2.49 -1.03 -47.82
N GLY A 465 -3.31 -0.47 -48.73
CA GLY A 465 -3.89 0.86 -48.68
C GLY A 465 -5.08 0.95 -47.72
N ASP A 466 -5.36 2.20 -47.31
CA ASP A 466 -6.47 2.75 -46.51
C ASP A 466 -6.95 1.97 -45.27
N ALA A 467 -7.21 0.66 -45.36
CA ALA A 467 -7.69 -0.18 -44.27
C ALA A 467 -6.67 -0.35 -43.13
N THR A 468 -5.37 -0.51 -43.43
CA THR A 468 -4.31 -0.58 -42.39
C THR A 468 -4.11 0.78 -41.71
N ALA A 469 -4.20 1.87 -42.48
CA ALA A 469 -4.13 3.22 -41.95
C ALA A 469 -5.35 3.56 -41.08
N ALA A 470 -6.55 3.16 -41.50
CA ALA A 470 -7.78 3.31 -40.73
C ALA A 470 -7.74 2.51 -39.42
N LEU A 471 -7.20 1.28 -39.44
CA LEU A 471 -7.01 0.49 -38.23
C LEU A 471 -5.96 1.10 -37.29
N ALA A 472 -4.89 1.69 -37.83
CA ALA A 472 -3.91 2.42 -37.03
C ALA A 472 -4.55 3.61 -36.29
N HIS A 473 -5.37 4.40 -36.98
CA HIS A 473 -6.14 5.50 -36.37
C HIS A 473 -7.12 4.98 -35.32
N ALA A 474 -7.86 3.91 -35.61
CA ALA A 474 -8.77 3.31 -34.64
C ALA A 474 -8.05 2.87 -33.36
N CYS A 475 -6.86 2.25 -33.47
CA CYS A 475 -6.03 1.89 -32.32
C CYS A 475 -5.54 3.12 -31.53
N ALA A 476 -5.19 4.21 -32.21
CA ALA A 476 -4.79 5.47 -31.57
C ALA A 476 -5.95 6.13 -30.81
N GLU A 477 -7.16 6.11 -31.36
CA GLU A 477 -8.36 6.60 -30.69
C GLU A 477 -8.69 5.79 -29.44
N VAL A 478 -8.57 4.46 -29.51
CA VAL A 478 -8.70 3.58 -28.33
C VAL A 478 -7.69 3.96 -27.26
N ALA A 479 -6.44 4.24 -27.66
CA ALA A 479 -5.39 4.64 -26.73
C ALA A 479 -5.67 5.97 -26.05
N ALA A 480 -6.17 6.97 -26.79
CA ALA A 480 -6.57 8.27 -26.25
C ALA A 480 -7.69 8.13 -25.22
N ARG A 481 -8.77 7.39 -25.55
CA ARG A 481 -9.87 7.10 -24.61
C ARG A 481 -9.39 6.36 -23.36
N ALA A 482 -8.44 5.43 -23.52
CA ALA A 482 -7.84 4.72 -22.39
C ALA A 482 -7.02 5.65 -21.47
N GLY A 483 -6.32 6.63 -22.03
CA GLY A 483 -5.62 7.68 -21.28
C GLY A 483 -6.57 8.50 -20.41
N ASP A 484 -7.69 8.96 -20.97
CA ASP A 484 -8.72 9.72 -20.23
C ASP A 484 -9.34 8.91 -19.08
N ALA A 485 -9.42 7.59 -19.23
CA ALA A 485 -9.94 6.66 -18.23
C ALA A 485 -8.89 6.15 -17.23
N ASP A 486 -7.64 6.65 -17.24
CA ASP A 486 -6.53 6.18 -16.38
C ASP A 486 -6.17 4.69 -16.60
N ARG A 487 -6.41 4.16 -17.82
CA ARG A 487 -6.10 2.76 -18.20
C ARG A 487 -4.74 2.66 -18.87
N LEU A 488 -3.69 2.89 -18.09
CA LEU A 488 -2.30 3.11 -18.57
C LEU A 488 -1.76 2.00 -19.48
N GLU A 489 -1.98 0.72 -19.14
CA GLU A 489 -1.56 -0.39 -20.00
C GLU A 489 -2.23 -0.34 -21.38
N ARG A 490 -3.55 -0.14 -21.41
CA ARG A 490 -4.31 -0.12 -22.66
C ARG A 490 -3.90 1.07 -23.53
N GLY A 491 -3.67 2.22 -22.92
CA GLY A 491 -3.10 3.39 -23.60
C GLY A 491 -1.76 3.05 -24.26
N PHE A 492 -0.84 2.46 -23.51
CA PHE A 492 0.46 2.02 -24.05
C PHE A 492 0.30 1.03 -25.22
N ARG A 493 -0.50 -0.03 -25.04
CA ARG A 493 -0.74 -1.06 -26.09
C ARG A 493 -1.36 -0.46 -27.35
N GLY A 494 -2.35 0.41 -27.19
CA GLY A 494 -3.03 1.06 -28.31
C GLY A 494 -2.08 1.91 -29.14
N HIS A 495 -1.33 2.81 -28.50
CA HIS A 495 -0.32 3.63 -29.18
C HIS A 495 0.79 2.77 -29.83
N ALA A 496 1.26 1.72 -29.16
CA ALA A 496 2.30 0.85 -29.71
C ALA A 496 1.85 0.04 -30.94
N ILE A 497 0.61 -0.46 -30.91
CA ILE A 497 0.01 -1.16 -32.07
C ILE A 497 -0.24 -0.16 -33.21
N ALA A 498 -0.78 1.03 -32.90
CA ALA A 498 -1.01 2.09 -33.88
C ALA A 498 0.30 2.50 -34.59
N ALA A 499 1.38 2.71 -33.84
CA ALA A 499 2.69 3.04 -34.39
C ALA A 499 3.21 1.97 -35.36
N GLN A 500 3.10 0.69 -34.99
CA GLN A 500 3.55 -0.43 -35.82
C GLN A 500 2.70 -0.59 -37.10
N LEU A 501 1.38 -0.39 -37.00
CA LEU A 501 0.48 -0.43 -38.16
C LEU A 501 0.69 0.75 -39.09
N ALA A 502 0.87 1.96 -38.55
CA ALA A 502 1.18 3.17 -39.32
C ALA A 502 2.51 3.02 -40.07
N GLN A 503 3.52 2.42 -39.44
CA GLN A 503 4.79 2.09 -40.10
C GLN A 503 4.59 1.12 -41.28
N ARG A 504 3.74 0.10 -41.12
CA ARG A 504 3.38 -0.82 -42.23
C ARG A 504 2.60 -0.13 -43.34
N ALA A 505 1.72 0.82 -42.99
CA ALA A 505 0.97 1.64 -43.94
C ALA A 505 1.83 2.73 -44.61
N ARG A 506 3.11 2.88 -44.22
CA ARG A 506 4.04 3.93 -44.66
C ARG A 506 3.60 5.35 -44.27
N ASP A 507 2.78 5.49 -43.24
CA ASP A 507 2.47 6.77 -42.59
C ASP A 507 3.49 7.03 -41.48
N PHE A 508 4.67 7.52 -41.87
CA PHE A 508 5.78 7.72 -40.93
C PHE A 508 5.52 8.86 -39.93
N ALA A 509 4.65 9.82 -40.26
CA ALA A 509 4.30 10.92 -39.37
C ALA A 509 3.44 10.40 -38.20
N LEU A 510 2.38 9.66 -38.53
CA LEU A 510 1.55 9.00 -37.52
C LEU A 510 2.38 7.97 -36.72
N ALA A 511 3.22 7.18 -37.39
CA ALA A 511 4.06 6.18 -36.72
C ALA A 511 4.99 6.79 -35.65
N GLN A 512 5.60 7.94 -35.93
CA GLN A 512 6.46 8.64 -34.97
C GLN A 512 5.66 9.27 -33.83
N ALA A 513 4.53 9.94 -34.14
CA ALA A 513 3.67 10.55 -33.12
C ALA A 513 3.14 9.51 -32.13
N GLU A 514 2.60 8.39 -32.64
CA GLU A 514 2.09 7.31 -31.81
C GLU A 514 3.20 6.58 -31.03
N ALA A 515 4.42 6.49 -31.59
CA ALA A 515 5.56 5.95 -30.86
C ALA A 515 6.01 6.85 -29.69
N GLU A 516 5.86 8.17 -29.81
CA GLU A 516 6.12 9.10 -28.71
C GLU A 516 5.04 8.99 -27.63
N HIS A 517 3.76 8.97 -28.02
CA HIS A 517 2.65 8.72 -27.10
C HIS A 517 2.78 7.38 -26.36
N ALA A 518 3.19 6.31 -27.06
CA ALA A 518 3.45 5.00 -26.45
C ALA A 518 4.54 5.09 -25.37
N ARG A 519 5.63 5.82 -25.61
CA ARG A 519 6.69 6.01 -24.59
C ARG A 519 6.22 6.80 -23.38
N VAL A 520 5.42 7.86 -23.60
CA VAL A 520 4.83 8.64 -22.50
C VAL A 520 3.91 7.76 -21.66
N ALA A 521 3.03 6.99 -22.30
CA ALA A 521 2.13 6.07 -21.63
C ALA A 521 2.90 4.97 -20.86
N HIS A 522 3.98 4.42 -21.46
CA HIS A 522 4.87 3.47 -20.80
C HIS A 522 5.55 4.07 -19.56
N ALA A 523 6.08 5.29 -19.64
CA ALA A 523 6.72 5.97 -18.51
C ALA A 523 5.73 6.24 -17.37
N ALA A 524 4.50 6.66 -17.70
CA ALA A 524 3.42 6.82 -16.72
C ALA A 524 3.07 5.48 -16.05
N TRP A 525 2.93 4.41 -16.84
CA TRP A 525 2.66 3.07 -16.32
C TRP A 525 3.80 2.55 -15.42
N SER A 526 5.05 2.72 -15.82
CA SER A 526 6.25 2.34 -15.04
C SER A 526 6.34 3.07 -13.70
N THR A 527 5.86 4.31 -13.65
CA THR A 527 5.77 5.09 -12.40
C THR A 527 4.67 4.57 -11.47
N ALA A 528 3.57 4.07 -12.02
CA ALA A 528 2.41 3.58 -11.27
C ALA A 528 2.60 2.18 -10.66
N ILE A 529 3.49 1.35 -11.21
CA ILE A 529 3.80 0.00 -10.71
C ILE A 529 4.93 0.01 -9.67
N ALA A 530 4.90 -0.97 -8.76
CA ALA A 530 5.95 -1.10 -7.74
C ALA A 530 7.33 -1.36 -8.38
N PRO A 531 8.43 -0.85 -7.80
CA PRO A 531 9.77 -0.93 -8.39
C PRO A 531 10.22 -2.34 -8.78
N ALA A 532 9.81 -3.35 -8.00
CA ALA A 532 10.12 -4.76 -8.24
C ALA A 532 9.61 -5.29 -9.61
N PHE A 533 8.62 -4.64 -10.22
CA PHE A 533 8.00 -5.07 -11.47
C PHE A 533 8.42 -4.23 -12.69
N ARG A 534 9.20 -3.16 -12.51
CA ARG A 534 9.61 -2.27 -13.61
C ARG A 534 10.46 -2.96 -14.66
N ALA A 535 11.37 -3.83 -14.24
CA ALA A 535 12.24 -4.58 -15.16
C ALA A 535 11.44 -5.46 -16.15
N ALA A 536 10.33 -6.04 -15.70
CA ALA A 536 9.45 -6.83 -16.58
C ALA A 536 8.73 -5.95 -17.61
N LEU A 537 8.33 -4.73 -17.22
CA LEU A 537 7.70 -3.76 -18.11
C LEU A 537 8.69 -3.11 -19.09
N ASP A 538 9.94 -2.88 -18.68
CA ASP A 538 10.99 -2.34 -19.56
C ASP A 538 11.42 -3.36 -20.63
N GLY A 539 11.26 -4.66 -20.34
CA GLY A 539 11.49 -5.75 -21.28
C GLY A 539 10.33 -6.02 -22.26
N ASP A 540 9.30 -5.16 -22.29
CA ASP A 540 8.10 -5.42 -23.09
C ASP A 540 8.38 -5.44 -24.61
N PRO A 541 7.94 -6.49 -25.35
CA PRO A 541 8.19 -6.59 -26.79
C PRO A 541 7.60 -5.45 -27.63
N ASP A 542 6.47 -4.86 -27.21
CA ASP A 542 5.84 -3.76 -27.94
C ASP A 542 6.67 -2.48 -27.81
N LEU A 543 7.38 -2.28 -26.69
CA LEU A 543 8.33 -1.18 -26.50
C LEU A 543 9.54 -1.34 -27.42
N ALA A 544 10.10 -2.56 -27.51
CA ALA A 544 11.25 -2.86 -28.35
C ALA A 544 10.98 -2.70 -29.85
N ARG A 545 9.72 -2.75 -30.28
CA ARG A 545 9.28 -2.63 -31.68
C ARG A 545 8.95 -1.19 -32.09
N LEU A 546 9.02 -0.22 -31.18
CA LEU A 546 8.74 1.19 -31.51
C LEU A 546 9.82 1.79 -32.44
N PRO A 547 9.43 2.63 -33.41
CA PRO A 547 10.36 3.38 -34.26
C PRO A 547 11.40 4.16 -33.45
N ALA A 548 12.69 4.08 -33.79
CA ALA A 548 13.75 4.83 -33.12
C ALA A 548 13.53 6.35 -33.20
N HIS A 549 14.02 7.09 -32.20
CA HIS A 549 14.02 8.56 -32.21
C HIS A 549 14.87 9.09 -33.37
N GLY A 550 14.25 9.81 -34.29
CA GLY A 550 14.93 10.58 -35.32
C GLY A 550 14.15 10.68 -36.65
N PRO A 551 14.39 11.73 -37.45
CA PRO A 551 13.75 11.87 -38.75
C PRO A 551 14.18 10.75 -39.73
N PRO A 552 13.30 10.31 -40.64
CA PRO A 552 13.61 9.23 -41.57
C PRO A 552 14.73 9.67 -42.54
N ARG A 553 15.74 8.82 -42.72
CA ARG A 553 16.74 9.01 -43.78
C ARG A 553 16.12 8.63 -45.14
N PRO A 554 16.31 9.42 -46.20
CA PRO A 554 15.75 9.12 -47.50
C PRO A 554 16.47 7.95 -48.18
N ASP A 555 15.66 7.06 -48.75
CA ASP A 555 16.03 5.86 -49.51
C ASP A 555 16.79 6.24 -50.80
N ARG A 556 17.82 5.47 -51.15
CA ARG A 556 18.50 5.61 -52.45
C ARG A 556 18.52 4.26 -53.18
N ASP A 557 17.53 4.09 -54.05
CA ASP A 557 17.59 3.20 -55.21
C ASP A 557 18.29 3.92 -56.37
N ALA A 558 19.38 3.35 -56.90
CA ALA A 558 19.85 3.56 -58.27
C ALA A 558 20.96 2.55 -58.68
N ARG A 559 20.50 1.48 -59.33
CA ARG A 559 21.00 0.74 -60.51
C ARG A 559 22.49 0.80 -60.93
N ASP A 560 23.00 -0.41 -61.15
CA ASP A 560 23.85 -0.93 -62.26
C ASP A 560 24.92 -0.04 -62.90
N ASP A 561 26.20 -0.44 -62.70
CA ASP A 561 27.15 -0.80 -63.76
C ASP A 561 28.52 -1.07 -63.12
N ARG A 562 29.02 -2.31 -63.07
CA ARG A 562 30.46 -2.61 -62.77
C ARG A 562 30.97 -4.06 -62.92
N GLY A 563 30.32 -4.92 -63.71
CA GLY A 563 30.61 -6.37 -63.78
C GLY A 563 31.97 -6.87 -64.29
N ALA A 564 33.03 -6.05 -64.39
CA ALA A 564 34.36 -6.50 -64.84
C ALA A 564 35.54 -6.03 -63.95
N ARG A 565 35.33 -5.08 -63.04
CA ARG A 565 36.28 -4.76 -61.94
C ARG A 565 36.05 -5.61 -60.69
N ASP A 566 34.93 -6.33 -60.69
CA ASP A 566 34.32 -6.95 -59.53
C ASP A 566 35.04 -8.21 -59.03
N THR A 567 35.76 -9.01 -59.82
CA THR A 567 36.28 -10.30 -59.32
C THR A 567 37.50 -10.19 -58.38
N ALA A 568 38.43 -9.26 -58.64
CA ALA A 568 39.54 -8.98 -57.73
C ALA A 568 39.08 -8.18 -56.50
N GLN A 569 38.20 -7.20 -56.73
CA GLN A 569 37.64 -6.35 -55.67
C GLN A 569 36.66 -7.13 -54.77
N LEU A 570 35.91 -8.12 -55.30
CA LEU A 570 35.11 -9.06 -54.50
C LEU A 570 35.98 -10.03 -53.71
N ALA A 571 37.13 -10.46 -54.21
CA ALA A 571 38.03 -11.33 -53.44
C ALA A 571 38.63 -10.59 -52.24
N GLU A 572 39.00 -9.32 -52.43
CA GLU A 572 39.50 -8.43 -51.39
C GLU A 572 38.40 -8.01 -50.40
N LEU A 573 37.22 -7.63 -50.89
CA LEU A 573 36.04 -7.36 -50.06
C LEU A 573 35.58 -8.60 -49.29
N ARG A 574 35.66 -9.82 -49.86
CA ARG A 574 35.34 -11.07 -49.15
C ARG A 574 36.34 -11.38 -48.05
N ARG A 575 37.63 -11.06 -48.24
CA ARG A 575 38.65 -11.18 -47.19
C ARG A 575 38.37 -10.21 -46.05
N LEU A 576 38.12 -8.93 -46.35
CA LEU A 576 37.73 -7.93 -45.35
C LEU A 576 36.39 -8.24 -44.65
N LEU A 577 35.41 -8.82 -45.35
CA LEU A 577 34.13 -9.25 -44.76
C LEU A 577 34.29 -10.48 -43.85
N THR A 578 35.09 -11.45 -44.26
CA THR A 578 35.42 -12.62 -43.42
C THR A 578 36.12 -12.16 -42.15
N LEU A 579 37.04 -11.22 -42.28
CA LEU A 579 37.75 -10.59 -41.17
C LEU A 579 36.81 -9.81 -40.24
N SER A 580 35.97 -8.92 -40.79
CA SER A 580 34.98 -8.16 -40.03
C SER A 580 34.04 -9.07 -39.25
N ARG A 581 33.65 -10.22 -39.82
CA ARG A 581 32.84 -11.22 -39.11
C ARG A 581 33.60 -11.86 -37.95
N ARG A 582 34.85 -12.28 -38.17
CA ARG A 582 35.69 -12.91 -37.12
C ARG A 582 35.95 -11.95 -35.97
N LEU A 583 36.33 -10.70 -36.27
CA LEU A 583 36.57 -9.65 -35.28
C LEU A 583 35.29 -9.27 -34.49
N ASN A 584 34.11 -9.29 -35.12
CA ASN A 584 32.84 -9.00 -34.44
C ASN A 584 32.27 -10.18 -33.64
N THR A 585 32.75 -11.41 -33.88
CA THR A 585 32.33 -12.60 -33.11
C THR A 585 33.22 -12.88 -31.90
N GLU A 586 34.44 -12.36 -31.89
CA GLU A 586 35.38 -12.58 -30.80
C GLU A 586 35.08 -11.65 -29.62
N ALA A 587 35.05 -12.20 -28.42
CA ALA A 587 34.70 -11.48 -27.20
C ALA A 587 35.93 -11.12 -26.35
N SER A 588 37.09 -11.74 -26.65
CA SER A 588 38.35 -11.46 -25.96
C SER A 588 39.10 -10.34 -26.66
N VAL A 589 39.46 -9.30 -25.91
CA VAL A 589 40.32 -8.22 -26.41
C VAL A 589 41.66 -8.79 -26.89
N GLU A 590 42.29 -9.68 -26.12
CA GLU A 590 43.61 -10.26 -26.45
C GLU A 590 43.61 -10.97 -27.81
N ARG A 591 42.60 -11.79 -28.08
CA ARG A 591 42.48 -12.52 -29.35
C ARG A 591 42.17 -11.61 -30.54
N ILE A 592 41.43 -10.53 -30.30
CA ILE A 592 41.20 -9.49 -31.32
C ILE A 592 42.53 -8.81 -31.68
N LEU A 593 43.36 -8.48 -30.68
CA LEU A 593 44.64 -7.81 -30.92
C LEU A 593 45.61 -8.69 -31.73
N ASP A 594 45.67 -10.00 -31.42
CA ASP A 594 46.45 -10.99 -32.17
C ASP A 594 45.99 -11.08 -33.63
N GLU A 595 44.69 -11.30 -33.84
CA GLU A 595 44.11 -11.46 -35.18
C GLU A 595 44.32 -10.22 -36.05
N VAL A 596 44.25 -9.02 -35.46
CA VAL A 596 44.49 -7.75 -36.16
C VAL A 596 45.93 -7.65 -36.67
N ILE A 597 46.92 -8.06 -35.87
CA ILE A 597 48.33 -7.97 -36.27
C ILE A 597 48.71 -9.05 -37.27
N ASP A 598 48.25 -10.29 -37.08
CA ASP A 598 48.50 -11.36 -38.04
C ASP A 598 47.95 -10.99 -39.42
N THR A 599 46.75 -10.40 -39.44
CA THR A 599 46.13 -9.87 -40.65
C THR A 599 46.91 -8.69 -41.23
N ALA A 600 47.39 -7.77 -40.39
CA ALA A 600 48.17 -6.62 -40.85
C ALA A 600 49.45 -7.08 -41.58
N ILE A 601 50.12 -8.11 -41.07
CA ILE A 601 51.31 -8.72 -41.69
C ILE A 601 50.93 -9.40 -43.01
N GLU A 602 49.86 -10.21 -43.01
CA GLU A 602 49.41 -10.94 -44.21
C GLU A 602 49.02 -9.98 -45.36
N LEU A 603 48.26 -8.92 -45.06
CA LEU A 603 47.76 -7.97 -46.07
C LEU A 603 48.86 -7.06 -46.64
N THR A 604 49.90 -6.76 -45.86
CA THR A 604 50.98 -5.84 -46.27
C THR A 604 52.25 -6.55 -46.72
N GLY A 605 52.37 -7.86 -46.48
CA GLY A 605 53.60 -8.62 -46.70
C GLY A 605 54.78 -8.15 -45.85
N ALA A 606 54.49 -7.51 -44.71
CA ALA A 606 55.51 -6.97 -43.81
C ALA A 606 56.35 -8.09 -43.17
N GLU A 607 57.58 -7.77 -42.77
CA GLU A 607 58.43 -8.70 -42.04
C GLU A 607 58.00 -8.82 -40.57
N ARG A 608 57.52 -7.70 -40.00
CA ARG A 608 57.12 -7.59 -38.59
C ARG A 608 55.95 -6.63 -38.45
N GLY A 609 55.08 -6.93 -37.49
CA GLY A 609 53.90 -6.14 -37.15
C GLY A 609 53.81 -5.87 -35.65
N PHE A 610 53.40 -4.66 -35.31
CA PHE A 610 53.33 -4.14 -33.95
C PHE A 610 52.02 -3.39 -33.74
N LEU A 611 51.36 -3.66 -32.61
CA LEU A 611 50.17 -2.93 -32.19
C LEU A 611 50.47 -2.07 -30.98
N LEU A 612 50.23 -0.77 -31.12
CA LEU A 612 50.46 0.22 -30.09
C LEU A 612 49.12 0.78 -29.62
N LEU A 613 48.78 0.63 -28.35
CA LEU A 613 47.58 1.24 -27.77
C LEU A 613 47.94 2.39 -26.84
N ARG A 614 47.11 3.43 -26.86
CA ARG A 614 47.28 4.59 -25.98
C ARG A 614 46.85 4.25 -24.56
N GLN A 615 47.75 4.43 -23.60
CA GLN A 615 47.50 4.23 -22.18
C GLN A 615 46.81 5.45 -21.54
N PRO A 616 46.20 5.32 -20.35
CA PRO A 616 45.55 6.43 -19.65
C PRO A 616 46.45 7.66 -19.40
N GLY A 617 47.77 7.48 -19.36
CA GLY A 617 48.77 8.56 -19.26
C GLY A 617 49.14 9.23 -20.59
N GLY A 618 48.49 8.87 -21.70
CA GLY A 618 48.69 9.47 -23.03
C GLY A 618 49.83 8.84 -23.85
N GLU A 619 50.73 8.06 -23.25
CA GLU A 619 51.79 7.35 -23.99
C GLU A 619 51.25 6.16 -24.80
N LEU A 620 51.87 5.90 -25.95
CA LEU A 620 51.69 4.66 -26.70
C LEU A 620 52.57 3.56 -26.09
N ALA A 621 51.94 2.44 -25.75
CA ALA A 621 52.61 1.23 -25.29
C ALA A 621 52.40 0.09 -26.28
N GLU A 622 53.44 -0.71 -26.47
CA GLU A 622 53.41 -1.95 -27.25
C GLU A 622 52.55 -2.98 -26.52
N VAL A 623 51.52 -3.48 -27.19
CA VAL A 623 50.59 -4.47 -26.63
C VAL A 623 50.74 -5.82 -27.31
N VAL A 624 51.08 -5.86 -28.60
CA VAL A 624 51.29 -7.10 -29.37
C VAL A 624 52.42 -6.91 -30.40
N THR A 625 53.24 -7.95 -30.57
CA THR A 625 54.36 -8.00 -31.52
C THR A 625 54.42 -9.36 -32.21
N ARG A 626 54.55 -9.36 -33.54
CA ARG A 626 54.65 -10.59 -34.35
C ARG A 626 55.73 -10.42 -35.44
N ASN A 627 56.49 -11.49 -35.68
CA ASN A 627 57.47 -11.60 -36.77
C ASN A 627 56.97 -12.62 -37.81
N PHE A 628 57.50 -12.56 -39.04
CA PHE A 628 57.16 -13.45 -40.16
C PHE A 628 57.27 -14.96 -39.84
N PHE A 629 58.10 -15.34 -38.87
CA PHE A 629 58.06 -16.65 -38.21
C PHE A 629 57.29 -16.47 -36.91
N ALA A 630 56.09 -17.05 -36.80
CA ALA A 630 55.15 -16.86 -35.70
C ALA A 630 55.64 -17.40 -34.33
N GLU A 631 56.76 -16.89 -33.83
CA GLU A 631 57.30 -17.13 -32.49
C GLU A 631 57.10 -15.89 -31.62
N GLU A 632 56.55 -16.11 -30.43
CA GLU A 632 56.37 -15.12 -29.37
C GLU A 632 57.74 -14.85 -28.73
N LEU A 633 58.21 -13.60 -28.75
CA LEU A 633 59.43 -13.24 -28.01
C LEU A 633 59.11 -13.37 -26.51
N GLU A 634 59.75 -14.33 -25.84
CA GLU A 634 59.65 -14.49 -24.38
C GLU A 634 59.91 -13.16 -23.68
N THR A 635 58.89 -12.61 -23.02
CA THR A 635 59.02 -11.51 -22.07
C THR A 635 59.82 -11.99 -20.86
N GLY A 636 61.13 -11.73 -20.89
CA GLY A 636 62.04 -11.96 -19.79
C GLY A 636 61.66 -11.17 -18.52
N ARG A 637 62.10 -11.71 -17.37
CA ARG A 637 61.85 -11.27 -15.99
C ARG A 637 62.15 -9.78 -15.74
N ALA A 638 61.53 -9.29 -14.68
CA ALA A 638 61.23 -7.90 -14.34
C ALA A 638 62.39 -6.91 -14.06
N ASP A 639 63.64 -7.14 -14.51
CA ASP A 639 64.78 -6.25 -14.16
C ASP A 639 65.47 -5.50 -15.34
N ASP A 640 65.13 -5.77 -16.60
CA ASP A 640 65.83 -5.15 -17.76
C ASP A 640 65.01 -4.08 -18.51
N ARG A 641 64.47 -3.09 -17.81
CA ARG A 641 63.67 -2.00 -18.43
C ARG A 641 64.45 -0.99 -19.28
N HIS A 642 65.76 -1.16 -19.51
CA HIS A 642 66.59 -0.12 -20.14
C HIS A 642 67.28 -0.49 -21.45
N ASN A 643 67.08 -1.68 -22.04
CA ASN A 643 67.78 -2.02 -23.27
C ASN A 643 67.02 -2.98 -24.21
N SER A 644 66.06 -2.47 -24.99
CA SER A 644 65.63 -2.98 -26.32
C SER A 644 64.47 -2.12 -26.88
N ARG A 645 64.77 -1.08 -27.67
CA ARG A 645 63.74 -0.38 -28.47
C ARG A 645 63.51 -1.18 -29.75
N SER A 646 62.45 -1.99 -29.80
CA SER A 646 62.07 -2.91 -30.91
C SER A 646 61.58 -2.20 -32.19
N ILE A 647 61.07 -0.97 -32.04
CA ILE A 647 60.45 -0.13 -33.09
C ILE A 647 60.93 1.34 -33.05
N SER A 648 60.67 2.08 -34.14
CA SER A 648 60.92 3.52 -34.18
C SER A 648 59.74 4.32 -33.58
N ARG A 649 59.86 4.70 -32.30
CA ARG A 649 58.83 5.44 -31.55
C ARG A 649 58.44 6.77 -32.22
N SER A 650 59.42 7.48 -32.81
CA SER A 650 59.19 8.76 -33.48
C SER A 650 58.30 8.66 -34.71
N ILE A 651 58.28 7.51 -35.40
CA ILE A 651 57.43 7.28 -36.58
C ILE A 651 56.01 6.94 -36.12
N ALA A 652 55.86 6.07 -35.12
CA ALA A 652 54.56 5.69 -34.57
C ALA A 652 53.85 6.86 -33.87
N GLU A 653 54.58 7.67 -33.09
CA GLU A 653 54.02 8.86 -32.44
C GLU A 653 53.58 9.91 -33.46
N ARG A 654 54.32 10.08 -34.57
CA ARG A 654 53.92 11.00 -35.63
C ARG A 654 52.61 10.58 -36.29
N ALA A 655 52.46 9.32 -36.66
CA ALA A 655 51.19 8.80 -37.21
C ALA A 655 50.03 8.99 -36.23
N ALA A 656 50.29 8.80 -34.93
CA ALA A 656 49.29 8.99 -33.88
C ALA A 656 49.03 10.46 -33.48
N GLN A 657 49.88 11.41 -33.90
CA GLN A 657 49.70 12.85 -33.67
C GLN A 657 49.04 13.53 -34.87
N THR A 658 49.50 13.23 -36.09
CA THR A 658 48.91 13.77 -37.32
C THR A 658 47.59 13.10 -37.65
N GLY A 659 47.40 11.87 -37.16
CA GLY A 659 46.30 11.01 -37.56
C GLY A 659 46.44 10.46 -38.97
N GLU A 660 47.49 10.77 -39.72
CA GLU A 660 47.66 10.32 -41.10
C GLU A 660 48.62 9.13 -41.20
N PRO A 661 48.40 8.19 -42.14
CA PRO A 661 49.36 7.11 -42.41
C PRO A 661 50.76 7.65 -42.75
N VAL A 662 51.78 7.09 -42.14
CA VAL A 662 53.19 7.42 -42.41
C VAL A 662 53.82 6.28 -43.19
N VAL A 663 54.27 6.57 -44.42
CA VAL A 663 54.96 5.61 -45.30
C VAL A 663 56.36 6.14 -45.63
N THR A 664 57.35 5.25 -45.58
CA THR A 664 58.73 5.55 -45.98
C THR A 664 59.21 4.56 -47.04
N VAL A 665 59.78 5.07 -48.13
CA VAL A 665 60.44 4.24 -49.16
C VAL A 665 61.81 3.77 -48.66
N ASP A 666 62.58 4.63 -48.02
CA ASP A 666 63.81 4.26 -47.31
C ASP A 666 63.98 5.10 -46.05
N ALA A 667 63.71 4.50 -44.89
CA ALA A 667 63.69 5.23 -43.62
C ALA A 667 65.05 5.85 -43.27
N GLY A 668 66.17 5.25 -43.70
CA GLY A 668 67.52 5.73 -43.39
C GLY A 668 67.95 7.00 -44.14
N ILE A 669 67.27 7.33 -45.24
CA ILE A 669 67.54 8.52 -46.07
C ILE A 669 66.34 9.49 -46.15
N ASP A 670 65.21 9.15 -45.54
CA ASP A 670 64.03 10.02 -45.49
C ASP A 670 64.34 11.26 -44.63
N GLU A 671 64.28 12.47 -45.21
CA GLU A 671 64.59 13.72 -44.49
C GLU A 671 63.76 13.91 -43.21
N ARG A 672 62.57 13.27 -43.12
CA ARG A 672 61.70 13.34 -41.95
C ARG A 672 62.21 12.51 -40.78
N PHE A 673 63.01 11.47 -41.01
CA PHE A 673 63.35 10.45 -40.00
C PHE A 673 64.79 9.90 -40.04
N GLY A 674 65.56 10.15 -41.10
CA GLY A 674 66.90 9.58 -41.32
C GLY A 674 67.95 10.02 -40.29
N ALA A 675 67.74 11.18 -39.65
CA ALA A 675 68.55 11.65 -38.53
C ALA A 675 68.16 11.05 -37.17
N ALA A 676 67.07 10.28 -37.08
CA ALA A 676 66.60 9.70 -35.82
C ALA A 676 67.47 8.50 -35.41
N ALA A 677 68.01 8.54 -34.19
CA ALA A 677 68.86 7.47 -33.65
C ALA A 677 68.17 6.09 -33.65
N SER A 678 66.84 6.04 -33.54
CA SER A 678 66.04 4.81 -33.60
C SER A 678 66.03 4.15 -34.98
N VAL A 679 66.07 4.94 -36.06
CA VAL A 679 66.02 4.43 -37.44
C VAL A 679 67.37 3.83 -37.84
N ALA A 680 68.47 4.49 -37.46
CA ALA A 680 69.83 3.99 -37.68
C ALA A 680 70.13 2.72 -36.85
N ALA A 681 69.70 2.70 -35.58
CA ALA A 681 69.91 1.55 -34.69
C ALA A 681 69.16 0.28 -35.13
N LEU A 682 67.96 0.44 -35.71
CA LEU A 682 67.09 -0.68 -36.13
C LEU A 682 67.28 -1.13 -37.59
N ARG A 683 68.16 -0.46 -38.35
CA ARG A 683 68.42 -0.71 -39.79
C ARG A 683 67.14 -0.81 -40.62
N LEU A 684 66.17 0.09 -40.37
CA LEU A 684 64.87 0.07 -41.04
C LEU A 684 65.03 0.49 -42.51
N ARG A 685 64.49 -0.32 -43.45
CA ARG A 685 64.50 -0.03 -44.89
C ARG A 685 63.15 0.46 -45.38
N SER A 686 62.02 -0.03 -44.87
CA SER A 686 60.72 0.60 -45.11
C SER A 686 59.78 0.40 -43.93
N VAL A 687 58.89 1.35 -43.72
CA VAL A 687 57.99 1.42 -42.57
C VAL A 687 56.63 1.96 -43.04
N LEU A 688 55.56 1.37 -42.51
CA LEU A 688 54.19 1.85 -42.64
C LEU A 688 53.56 1.89 -41.24
N ALA A 689 53.09 3.06 -40.84
CA ALA A 689 52.39 3.27 -39.57
C ALA A 689 51.03 3.91 -39.81
N VAL A 690 49.96 3.30 -39.29
CA VAL A 690 48.57 3.69 -39.50
C VAL A 690 47.87 3.86 -38.14
N PRO A 691 47.21 5.00 -37.88
CA PRO A 691 46.54 5.22 -36.59
C PRO A 691 45.21 4.46 -36.49
N LEU A 692 44.92 3.96 -35.29
CA LEU A 692 43.60 3.46 -34.91
C LEU A 692 42.72 4.64 -34.50
N ARG A 693 41.63 4.88 -35.24
CA ARG A 693 40.74 6.03 -35.03
C ARG A 693 39.36 5.57 -34.62
N GLN A 694 38.82 6.18 -33.57
CA GLN A 694 37.44 5.94 -33.16
C GLN A 694 36.79 7.23 -32.65
N ARG A 695 35.63 7.59 -33.22
CA ARG A 695 34.86 8.80 -32.86
C ARG A 695 35.72 10.09 -32.84
N GLY A 696 36.70 10.19 -33.74
CA GLY A 696 37.59 11.34 -33.86
C GLY A 696 38.79 11.35 -32.90
N ALA A 697 38.93 10.35 -32.03
CA ALA A 697 40.08 10.17 -31.14
C ALA A 697 41.03 9.06 -31.65
N ILE A 698 42.34 9.24 -31.47
CA ILE A 698 43.36 8.25 -31.84
C ILE A 698 43.63 7.34 -30.64
N THR A 699 43.14 6.11 -30.73
CA THR A 699 43.19 5.10 -29.66
C THR A 699 44.48 4.26 -29.71
N GLY A 700 45.21 4.31 -30.82
CA GLY A 700 46.46 3.58 -31.00
C GLY A 700 47.04 3.71 -32.41
N CYS A 701 47.95 2.81 -32.78
CA CYS A 701 48.61 2.73 -34.08
C CYS A 701 48.97 1.27 -34.41
N ILE A 702 48.72 0.86 -35.66
CA ILE A 702 49.31 -0.32 -36.26
C ILE A 702 50.62 0.11 -36.91
N TYR A 703 51.72 -0.57 -36.60
CA TYR A 703 53.05 -0.29 -37.15
C TYR A 703 53.60 -1.56 -37.78
N VAL A 704 54.01 -1.48 -39.05
CA VAL A 704 54.63 -2.59 -39.77
C VAL A 704 55.94 -2.13 -40.41
N ASP A 705 56.94 -3.03 -40.45
CA ASP A 705 58.24 -2.72 -41.05
C ASP A 705 58.84 -3.85 -41.88
N HIS A 706 59.84 -3.48 -42.68
CA HIS A 706 60.67 -4.39 -43.43
C HIS A 706 62.13 -3.90 -43.45
N ARG A 707 63.07 -4.79 -43.07
CA ARG A 707 64.49 -4.46 -42.88
C ARG A 707 65.35 -4.77 -44.10
N LEU A 708 64.85 -5.55 -45.05
CA LEU A 708 65.62 -6.02 -46.21
C LEU A 708 65.23 -5.29 -47.52
N ARG A 709 64.02 -4.73 -47.59
CA ARG A 709 63.46 -4.12 -48.80
C ARG A 709 63.05 -2.66 -48.56
N GLY A 710 63.63 -1.74 -49.33
CA GLY A 710 63.14 -0.36 -49.43
C GLY A 710 61.95 -0.30 -50.40
N GLY A 711 60.95 0.52 -50.09
CA GLY A 711 59.73 0.66 -50.87
C GLY A 711 58.82 -0.56 -50.84
N ALA A 712 58.83 -1.33 -49.74
CA ALA A 712 57.98 -2.52 -49.62
C ALA A 712 56.48 -2.21 -49.51
N PHE A 713 56.14 -1.00 -49.05
CA PHE A 713 54.76 -0.55 -48.86
C PHE A 713 54.41 0.54 -49.88
N ASP A 714 53.35 0.33 -50.64
CA ASP A 714 52.80 1.30 -51.58
C ASP A 714 51.52 1.97 -51.04
N ALA A 715 50.92 2.86 -51.85
CA ALA A 715 49.69 3.55 -51.46
C ALA A 715 48.50 2.59 -51.28
N ALA A 716 48.51 1.43 -51.95
CA ALA A 716 47.46 0.42 -51.81
C ALA A 716 47.58 -0.29 -50.45
N ALA A 717 48.80 -0.68 -50.06
CA ALA A 717 49.07 -1.26 -48.73
C ALA A 717 48.69 -0.29 -47.59
N ALA A 718 48.97 1.01 -47.75
CA ALA A 718 48.57 2.02 -46.78
C ALA A 718 47.05 2.18 -46.69
N SER A 719 46.33 2.09 -47.81
CA SER A 719 44.85 2.17 -47.84
C SER A 719 44.21 0.97 -47.16
N VAL A 720 44.65 -0.25 -47.51
CA VAL A 720 44.08 -1.50 -46.96
C VAL A 720 44.36 -1.62 -45.46
N LEU A 721 45.56 -1.26 -45.02
CA LEU A 721 45.89 -1.24 -43.59
C LEU A 721 45.11 -0.14 -42.83
N GLY A 722 44.79 0.97 -43.51
CA GLY A 722 43.86 2.00 -43.02
C GLY A 722 42.47 1.46 -42.71
N GLU A 723 41.87 0.74 -43.65
CA GLU A 723 40.53 0.14 -43.47
C GLU A 723 40.53 -0.91 -42.35
N LEU A 724 41.58 -1.73 -42.28
CA LEU A 724 41.78 -2.67 -41.18
C LEU A 724 41.86 -1.95 -39.82
N ALA A 725 42.61 -0.85 -39.75
CA ALA A 725 42.77 -0.06 -38.54
C ALA A 725 41.44 0.51 -38.02
N ASP A 726 40.58 1.01 -38.92
CA ASP A 726 39.26 1.54 -38.54
C ASP A 726 38.33 0.43 -38.02
N ILE A 727 38.34 -0.75 -38.65
CA ILE A 727 37.55 -1.91 -38.20
C ILE A 727 38.07 -2.42 -36.86
N ALA A 728 39.39 -2.54 -36.71
CA ALA A 728 40.03 -2.98 -35.47
C ALA A 728 39.74 -2.04 -34.31
N ALA A 729 39.76 -0.71 -34.54
CA ALA A 729 39.47 0.28 -33.52
C ALA A 729 38.04 0.12 -32.94
N ILE A 730 37.05 -0.19 -33.78
CA ILE A 730 35.67 -0.45 -33.35
C ILE A 730 35.57 -1.76 -32.57
N ALA A 731 36.18 -2.84 -33.07
CA ALA A 731 36.11 -4.15 -32.44
C ALA A 731 36.78 -4.17 -31.05
N ILE A 732 37.97 -3.56 -30.92
CA ILE A 732 38.71 -3.46 -29.65
C ILE A 732 37.89 -2.69 -28.60
N GLU A 733 37.27 -1.57 -28.98
CA GLU A 733 36.46 -0.79 -28.04
C GLU A 733 35.15 -1.50 -27.68
N ASN A 734 34.49 -2.15 -28.64
CA ASN A 734 33.28 -2.91 -28.35
C ASN A 734 33.55 -4.05 -27.37
N ALA A 735 34.68 -4.76 -27.52
CA ALA A 735 35.11 -5.80 -26.60
C ALA A 735 35.42 -5.24 -25.20
N ARG A 736 36.08 -4.07 -25.12
CA ARG A 736 36.31 -3.34 -23.85
C ARG A 736 35.00 -2.93 -23.17
N LEU A 737 34.11 -2.25 -23.89
CA LEU A 737 32.81 -1.81 -23.38
C LEU A 737 31.94 -3.00 -22.93
N THR A 738 32.00 -4.12 -23.65
CA THR A 738 31.28 -5.35 -23.27
C THR A 738 31.86 -5.95 -21.99
N ALA A 739 33.18 -5.94 -21.81
CA ALA A 739 33.83 -6.40 -20.58
C ALA A 739 33.48 -5.50 -19.39
N ASP A 740 33.51 -4.18 -19.58
CA ASP A 740 33.16 -3.19 -18.56
C ASP A 740 31.67 -3.26 -18.17
N LEU A 741 30.78 -3.42 -19.15
CA LEU A 741 29.36 -3.62 -18.90
C LEU A 741 29.12 -4.88 -18.10
N ARG A 742 29.72 -6.02 -18.49
CA ARG A 742 29.60 -7.29 -17.74
C ARG A 742 30.11 -7.18 -16.31
N ARG A 743 31.21 -6.45 -16.10
CA ARG A 743 31.74 -6.18 -14.77
C ARG A 743 30.78 -5.33 -13.95
N THR A 744 30.30 -4.23 -14.51
CA THR A 744 29.39 -3.30 -13.84
C THR A 744 28.05 -3.97 -13.53
N THR A 745 27.52 -4.80 -14.43
CA THR A 745 26.30 -5.58 -14.20
C THR A 745 26.47 -6.54 -13.02
N ARG A 746 27.60 -7.25 -12.93
CA ARG A 746 27.89 -8.11 -11.76
C ARG A 746 27.99 -7.31 -10.46
N GLU A 747 28.68 -6.17 -10.48
CA GLU A 747 28.79 -5.29 -9.31
C GLU A 747 27.40 -4.79 -8.87
N VAL A 748 26.53 -4.44 -9.81
CA VAL A 748 25.14 -4.03 -9.55
C VAL A 748 24.29 -5.19 -9.03
N ASP A 749 24.42 -6.38 -9.59
CA ASP A 749 23.70 -7.59 -9.14
C ASP A 749 24.11 -7.97 -7.71
N GLU A 750 25.41 -7.89 -7.39
CA GLU A 750 25.92 -8.09 -6.03
C GLU A 750 25.42 -7.02 -5.06
N LEU A 751 25.39 -5.75 -5.49
CA LEU A 751 24.84 -4.65 -4.68
C LEU A 751 23.35 -4.85 -4.43
N ASN A 752 22.59 -5.21 -5.47
CA ASN A 752 21.15 -5.44 -5.40
C ASN A 752 20.83 -6.64 -4.52
N ALA A 753 21.61 -7.72 -4.59
CA ALA A 753 21.47 -8.87 -3.70
C ALA A 753 21.69 -8.46 -2.25
N ARG A 754 22.77 -7.70 -1.96
CA ARG A 754 23.06 -7.19 -0.61
C ARG A 754 21.97 -6.24 -0.10
N LEU A 755 21.53 -5.29 -0.94
CA LEU A 755 20.43 -4.37 -0.64
C LEU A 755 19.11 -5.11 -0.42
N SER A 756 18.82 -6.14 -1.20
CA SER A 756 17.60 -6.95 -1.04
C SER A 756 17.62 -7.73 0.27
N THR A 757 18.77 -8.26 0.68
CA THR A 757 18.95 -8.88 1.99
C THR A 757 18.79 -7.86 3.11
N GLU A 758 19.44 -6.70 3.02
CA GLU A 758 19.34 -5.63 4.03
C GLU A 758 17.91 -5.07 4.13
N LEU A 759 17.20 -4.93 3.01
CA LEU A 759 15.80 -4.52 2.97
C LEU A 759 14.88 -5.60 3.55
N ALA A 760 15.11 -6.88 3.27
CA ALA A 760 14.34 -7.96 3.88
C ALA A 760 14.54 -8.04 5.40
N GLU A 761 15.77 -7.80 5.87
CA GLU A 761 16.08 -7.69 7.29
C GLU A 761 15.42 -6.46 7.92
N ARG A 762 15.46 -5.31 7.25
CA ARG A 762 14.77 -4.09 7.67
C ARG A 762 13.26 -4.20 7.63
N ASP A 763 12.68 -4.90 6.66
CA ASP A 763 11.24 -5.13 6.58
C ASP A 763 10.80 -6.09 7.67
N ALA A 764 11.59 -7.14 7.98
CA ALA A 764 11.36 -8.00 9.13
C ALA A 764 11.49 -7.22 10.46
N GLU A 765 12.44 -6.29 10.56
CA GLU A 765 12.60 -5.38 11.69
C GLU A 765 11.41 -4.40 11.78
N LEU A 766 10.97 -3.81 10.67
CA LEU A 766 9.82 -2.90 10.61
C LEU A 766 8.50 -3.62 10.91
N VAL A 767 8.35 -4.88 10.53
CA VAL A 767 7.21 -5.72 10.91
C VAL A 767 7.23 -6.01 12.41
N ARG A 768 8.40 -6.27 13.01
CA ARG A 768 8.54 -6.42 14.46
C ARG A 768 8.26 -5.10 15.20
N VAL A 769 8.83 -3.98 14.73
CA VAL A 769 8.62 -2.64 15.28
C VAL A 769 7.16 -2.19 15.12
N LYS A 770 6.49 -2.52 14.01
CA LYS A 770 5.05 -2.27 13.82
C LYS A 770 4.18 -3.19 14.69
N ALA A 771 4.60 -4.42 14.94
CA ALA A 771 3.93 -5.31 15.88
C ALA A 771 4.05 -4.83 17.33
N ASP A 772 5.14 -4.12 17.64
CA ASP A 772 5.45 -3.48 18.94
C ASP A 772 4.86 -2.07 19.10
N LEU A 773 4.29 -1.47 18.04
CA LEU A 773 3.54 -0.23 18.18
C LEU A 773 2.29 -0.51 19.03
N PRO A 774 2.12 0.18 20.17
CA PRO A 774 0.99 -0.06 21.04
C PRO A 774 -0.30 0.39 20.33
N ASP A 775 -1.22 -0.56 20.17
CA ASP A 775 -2.52 -0.40 19.53
C ASP A 775 -3.59 -0.23 20.61
N ARG A 776 -4.45 0.79 20.49
CA ARG A 776 -5.56 1.03 21.45
C ARG A 776 -6.55 -0.14 21.47
N ASP A 777 -6.66 -0.88 20.37
CA ASP A 777 -7.59 -2.01 20.23
C ASP A 777 -7.12 -3.27 20.99
N ARG A 778 -5.86 -3.29 21.47
CA ARG A 778 -5.29 -4.38 22.28
C ARG A 778 -5.42 -4.16 23.80
N LEU A 779 -5.94 -3.02 24.25
CA LEU A 779 -6.13 -2.73 25.67
C LEU A 779 -7.30 -3.55 26.25
N ARG A 780 -7.20 -3.98 27.51
CA ARG A 780 -8.24 -4.77 28.18
C ARG A 780 -9.51 -3.95 28.42
N HIS A 781 -9.35 -2.65 28.65
CA HIS A 781 -10.44 -1.73 28.93
C HIS A 781 -10.51 -0.59 27.90
N ARG A 782 -11.72 -0.06 27.69
CA ARG A 782 -11.96 1.12 26.87
C ARG A 782 -11.86 2.38 27.73
N TYR A 783 -10.95 3.28 27.37
CA TYR A 783 -10.72 4.55 28.08
C TYR A 783 -11.37 5.73 27.34
N ASP A 784 -12.70 5.72 27.23
CA ASP A 784 -13.46 6.67 26.40
C ASP A 784 -13.37 8.11 26.91
N ARG A 785 -13.16 8.29 28.23
CA ARG A 785 -12.93 9.59 28.86
C ARG A 785 -11.54 10.18 28.60
N ILE A 786 -10.59 9.38 28.09
CA ILE A 786 -9.21 9.83 27.80
C ILE A 786 -9.02 9.90 26.28
N VAL A 787 -9.17 11.12 25.76
CA VAL A 787 -9.09 11.45 24.33
C VAL A 787 -7.63 11.58 23.89
N GLY A 788 -7.23 10.82 22.86
CA GLY A 788 -5.92 10.91 22.20
C GLY A 788 -5.45 9.60 21.58
N ARG A 789 -4.99 9.60 20.34
CA ARG A 789 -4.50 8.43 19.60
C ARG A 789 -2.98 8.46 19.37
N SER A 790 -2.28 9.50 19.85
CA SER A 790 -0.83 9.59 19.72
C SER A 790 -0.11 8.42 20.41
N PRO A 791 1.06 7.99 19.91
CA PRO A 791 1.82 6.88 20.51
C PRO A 791 2.14 7.10 22.01
N ALA A 792 2.35 8.36 22.42
CA ALA A 792 2.56 8.72 23.83
C ALA A 792 1.32 8.42 24.68
N MET A 793 0.13 8.75 24.18
CA MET A 793 -1.14 8.44 24.84
C MET A 793 -1.41 6.94 24.89
N VAL A 794 -1.14 6.18 23.82
CA VAL A 794 -1.37 4.72 23.84
C VAL A 794 -0.42 4.02 24.82
N ARG A 795 0.85 4.45 24.90
CA ARG A 795 1.78 3.93 25.93
C ARG A 795 1.29 4.20 27.34
N MET A 796 0.84 5.42 27.63
CA MET A 796 0.27 5.78 28.92
C MET A 796 -0.95 4.91 29.26
N LEU A 797 -1.87 4.74 28.30
CA LEU A 797 -3.04 3.87 28.48
C LEU A 797 -2.67 2.41 28.72
N GLY A 798 -1.63 1.89 28.06
CA GLY A 798 -1.13 0.54 28.33
C GLY A 798 -0.57 0.37 29.75
N VAL A 799 0.04 1.41 30.33
CA VAL A 799 0.46 1.40 31.74
C VAL A 799 -0.77 1.45 32.65
N ILE A 800 -1.74 2.32 32.36
CA ILE A 800 -3.00 2.42 33.11
C ILE A 800 -3.73 1.07 33.14
N ASP A 801 -3.80 0.39 32.00
CA ASP A 801 -4.49 -0.89 31.84
C ASP A 801 -3.89 -2.02 32.68
N ARG A 802 -2.56 -2.07 32.78
CA ARG A 802 -1.87 -3.00 33.68
C ARG A 802 -1.99 -2.57 35.14
N ALA A 803 -1.86 -1.28 35.42
CA ALA A 803 -1.89 -0.74 36.77
C ALA A 803 -3.28 -0.86 37.41
N ALA A 804 -4.35 -0.71 36.64
CA ALA A 804 -5.74 -0.87 37.09
C ALA A 804 -5.97 -2.27 37.68
N ALA A 805 -5.41 -3.32 37.06
CA ALA A 805 -5.53 -4.71 37.53
C ALA A 805 -4.83 -5.00 38.89
N THR A 806 -4.11 -4.05 39.47
CA THR A 806 -3.37 -4.21 40.73
C THR A 806 -3.96 -3.37 41.86
N THR A 807 -3.73 -3.77 43.11
CA THR A 807 -4.06 -2.95 44.31
C THR A 807 -2.88 -2.07 44.77
N LEU A 808 -1.76 -2.10 44.03
CA LEU A 808 -0.55 -1.36 44.39
C LEU A 808 -0.79 0.16 44.29
N PRO A 809 -0.07 0.96 45.10
CA PRO A 809 -0.07 2.41 44.97
C PRO A 809 0.42 2.85 43.59
N VAL A 810 -0.21 3.90 43.05
CA VAL A 810 0.11 4.45 41.73
C VAL A 810 0.40 5.94 41.84
N VAL A 811 1.48 6.40 41.23
CA VAL A 811 1.82 7.83 41.11
C VAL A 811 1.60 8.30 39.68
N VAL A 812 0.71 9.27 39.51
CA VAL A 812 0.42 9.92 38.23
C VAL A 812 1.27 11.19 38.12
N VAL A 813 2.23 11.20 37.20
CA VAL A 813 3.17 12.31 37.03
C VAL A 813 2.85 13.07 35.75
N GLY A 814 2.64 14.38 35.85
CA GLY A 814 2.40 15.21 34.66
C GLY A 814 2.17 16.67 34.96
N GLU A 815 2.41 17.52 33.97
CA GLU A 815 2.22 18.96 34.08
C GLU A 815 0.77 19.34 34.45
N SER A 816 0.58 20.53 35.03
CA SER A 816 -0.76 21.03 35.33
C SER A 816 -1.61 21.12 34.05
N GLY A 817 -2.89 20.72 34.16
CA GLY A 817 -3.83 20.76 33.04
C GLY A 817 -3.73 19.61 32.04
N THR A 818 -2.95 18.56 32.31
CA THR A 818 -2.81 17.38 31.41
C THR A 818 -3.89 16.32 31.56
N GLY A 819 -4.70 16.39 32.62
CA GLY A 819 -5.79 15.43 32.90
C GLY A 819 -5.45 14.34 33.95
N LYS A 820 -4.57 14.62 34.93
CA LYS A 820 -4.17 13.64 35.97
C LYS A 820 -5.35 13.03 36.73
N GLU A 821 -6.39 13.82 37.03
CA GLU A 821 -7.61 13.34 37.69
C GLU A 821 -8.38 12.32 36.84
N LEU A 822 -8.44 12.52 35.51
CA LEU A 822 -9.06 11.55 34.60
C LEU A 822 -8.30 10.22 34.59
N VAL A 823 -6.97 10.28 34.69
CA VAL A 823 -6.13 9.08 34.81
C VAL A 823 -6.37 8.38 36.15
N ALA A 824 -6.42 9.11 37.26
CA ALA A 824 -6.70 8.55 38.58
C ALA A 824 -8.10 7.91 38.65
N ARG A 825 -9.09 8.54 38.04
CA ARG A 825 -10.44 8.00 37.93
C ARG A 825 -10.49 6.77 37.03
N ALA A 826 -9.78 6.78 35.90
CA ALA A 826 -9.65 5.60 35.05
C ALA A 826 -9.00 4.40 35.77
N LEU A 827 -7.96 4.63 36.57
CA LEU A 827 -7.30 3.60 37.39
C LEU A 827 -8.22 3.03 38.48
N HIS A 828 -9.15 3.84 38.99
CA HIS A 828 -10.16 3.41 39.94
C HIS A 828 -11.29 2.63 39.25
N ASP A 829 -11.95 3.25 38.25
CA ASP A 829 -13.11 2.73 37.53
C ASP A 829 -12.82 1.33 36.95
N HIS A 830 -11.60 1.14 36.41
CA HIS A 830 -11.16 -0.13 35.82
C HIS A 830 -10.36 -1.01 36.78
N GLY A 831 -10.19 -0.58 38.04
CA GLY A 831 -9.40 -1.29 39.03
C GLY A 831 -10.19 -2.31 39.84
N THR A 832 -9.49 -3.15 40.59
CA THR A 832 -10.11 -4.18 41.47
C THR A 832 -11.03 -3.60 42.56
N ARG A 833 -10.93 -2.29 42.83
CA ARG A 833 -11.75 -1.54 43.80
C ARG A 833 -12.69 -0.53 43.17
N GLY A 834 -13.02 -0.65 41.87
CA GLY A 834 -13.88 0.30 41.15
C GLY A 834 -15.33 0.36 41.63
N ALA A 835 -15.80 -0.64 42.38
CA ALA A 835 -17.10 -0.62 43.04
C ALA A 835 -17.07 0.06 44.43
N GLY A 836 -15.88 0.31 44.97
CA GLY A 836 -15.69 0.99 46.26
C GLY A 836 -15.69 2.51 46.10
N PRO A 837 -15.69 3.28 47.20
CA PRO A 837 -15.67 4.74 47.12
C PRO A 837 -14.39 5.27 46.47
N PHE A 838 -14.53 6.19 45.51
CA PHE A 838 -13.44 7.04 45.03
C PHE A 838 -13.48 8.38 45.76
N VAL A 839 -12.52 8.60 46.64
CA VAL A 839 -12.40 9.84 47.41
C VAL A 839 -11.20 10.61 46.88
N ALA A 840 -11.39 11.86 46.50
CA ALA A 840 -10.33 12.72 45.98
C ALA A 840 -10.13 13.94 46.89
N ILE A 841 -8.87 14.32 47.11
CA ILE A 841 -8.50 15.55 47.81
C ILE A 841 -7.26 16.16 47.15
N ASN A 842 -7.28 17.49 46.97
CA ASN A 842 -6.12 18.25 46.55
C ASN A 842 -5.38 18.77 47.78
N CYS A 843 -4.17 18.26 48.01
CA CYS A 843 -3.37 18.57 49.20
C CYS A 843 -2.88 20.02 49.23
N SER A 844 -2.75 20.68 48.08
CA SER A 844 -2.30 22.08 47.99
C SER A 844 -3.42 23.10 48.26
N ALA A 845 -4.69 22.70 48.10
CA ALA A 845 -5.84 23.59 48.23
C ALA A 845 -6.32 23.78 49.67
N VAL A 846 -5.83 22.97 50.61
CA VAL A 846 -6.30 22.94 52.01
C VAL A 846 -5.14 23.25 52.97
N PRO A 847 -5.28 24.21 53.90
CA PRO A 847 -4.27 24.49 54.92
C PRO A 847 -3.95 23.26 55.77
N GLU A 848 -2.68 23.09 56.16
CA GLU A 848 -2.17 21.86 56.80
C GLU A 848 -3.00 21.32 57.99
N PRO A 849 -3.42 22.14 58.98
CA PRO A 849 -4.22 21.64 60.10
C PRO A 849 -5.60 21.12 59.68
N LEU A 850 -6.19 21.72 58.64
CA LEU A 850 -7.47 21.29 58.08
C LEU A 850 -7.27 20.04 57.21
N LEU A 851 -6.17 19.96 56.46
CA LEU A 851 -5.82 18.77 55.67
C LEU A 851 -5.64 17.55 56.58
N GLU A 852 -5.01 17.71 57.74
CA GLU A 852 -4.87 16.65 58.73
C GLU A 852 -6.24 16.19 59.24
N SER A 853 -7.11 17.14 59.59
CA SER A 853 -8.44 16.84 60.09
C SER A 853 -9.34 16.19 59.03
N GLU A 854 -9.24 16.60 57.77
CA GLU A 854 -9.97 16.00 56.65
C GLU A 854 -9.46 14.58 56.36
N LEU A 855 -8.14 14.36 56.27
CA LEU A 855 -7.59 13.04 55.95
C LEU A 855 -7.85 12.00 57.06
N PHE A 856 -7.58 12.35 58.32
CA PHE A 856 -7.60 11.40 59.43
C PHE A 856 -8.83 11.50 60.34
N GLY A 857 -9.62 12.56 60.23
CA GLY A 857 -10.79 12.81 61.08
C GLY A 857 -10.41 13.42 62.42
N HIS A 858 -11.41 13.84 63.19
CA HIS A 858 -11.22 14.43 64.52
C HIS A 858 -12.33 14.05 65.49
N VAL A 859 -12.03 14.12 66.79
CA VAL A 859 -13.03 14.05 67.86
C VAL A 859 -13.39 15.45 68.34
N ARG A 860 -14.60 15.60 68.88
CA ARG A 860 -15.10 16.86 69.44
C ARG A 860 -14.11 17.44 70.45
N GLY A 861 -13.81 18.74 70.33
CA GLY A 861 -12.92 19.46 71.24
C GLY A 861 -11.41 19.29 70.97
N SER A 862 -11.01 18.63 69.88
CA SER A 862 -9.60 18.43 69.52
C SER A 862 -8.88 19.70 69.03
N PHE A 863 -9.63 20.70 68.53
CA PHE A 863 -9.14 22.05 68.21
C PHE A 863 -10.32 23.04 68.20
N THR A 864 -10.03 24.34 68.12
CA THR A 864 -11.03 25.41 68.05
C THR A 864 -11.89 25.29 66.78
N GLY A 865 -13.19 25.00 66.92
CA GLY A 865 -14.12 24.73 65.81
C GLY A 865 -14.48 23.24 65.61
N ALA A 866 -13.93 22.32 66.40
CA ALA A 866 -14.29 20.91 66.40
C ALA A 866 -15.56 20.64 67.24
N ASP A 867 -16.72 21.13 66.80
CA ASP A 867 -17.97 21.06 67.56
C ASP A 867 -18.60 19.65 67.62
N ARG A 868 -18.18 18.75 66.72
CA ARG A 868 -18.64 17.36 66.63
C ARG A 868 -17.55 16.44 66.11
N ASP A 869 -17.68 15.14 66.36
CA ASP A 869 -16.80 14.13 65.78
C ASP A 869 -16.97 14.07 64.25
N ARG A 870 -15.86 13.92 63.51
CA ARG A 870 -15.85 13.76 62.05
C ARG A 870 -14.95 12.62 61.62
N ARG A 871 -15.46 11.77 60.72
CA ARG A 871 -14.68 10.70 60.06
C ARG A 871 -13.72 11.32 59.05
N GLY A 872 -12.49 10.80 58.98
CA GLY A 872 -11.51 11.21 57.98
C GLY A 872 -11.70 10.53 56.63
N LEU A 873 -11.13 11.11 55.57
CA LEU A 873 -11.21 10.61 54.19
C LEU A 873 -10.62 9.20 54.04
N PHE A 874 -9.62 8.81 54.85
CA PHE A 874 -9.15 7.41 54.88
C PHE A 874 -10.23 6.44 55.42
N GLU A 875 -11.06 6.86 56.38
CA GLU A 875 -12.20 6.05 56.85
C GLU A 875 -13.34 6.03 55.84
N VAL A 876 -13.52 7.10 55.08
CA VAL A 876 -14.54 7.20 54.03
C VAL A 876 -14.15 6.35 52.81
N ALA A 877 -12.86 6.32 52.47
CA ALA A 877 -12.31 5.56 51.34
C ALA A 877 -12.07 4.07 51.65
N HIS A 878 -12.46 3.58 52.83
CA HIS A 878 -12.27 2.18 53.23
C HIS A 878 -12.93 1.22 52.21
N GLY A 879 -12.18 0.21 51.76
CA GLY A 879 -12.60 -0.72 50.70
C GLY A 879 -12.53 -0.13 49.27
N GLY A 880 -12.16 1.15 49.15
CA GLY A 880 -12.12 1.90 47.90
C GLY A 880 -10.74 2.46 47.58
N THR A 881 -10.71 3.65 46.98
CA THR A 881 -9.51 4.35 46.50
C THR A 881 -9.49 5.79 46.99
N LEU A 882 -8.34 6.22 47.54
CA LEU A 882 -8.08 7.61 47.89
C LEU A 882 -7.10 8.21 46.88
N PHE A 883 -7.54 9.26 46.19
CA PHE A 883 -6.74 10.05 45.28
C PHE A 883 -6.20 11.30 45.98
N LEU A 884 -4.87 11.42 46.04
CA LEU A 884 -4.15 12.53 46.63
C LEU A 884 -3.51 13.37 45.50
N ASP A 885 -4.15 14.48 45.13
CA ASP A 885 -3.61 15.39 44.11
C ASP A 885 -2.60 16.36 44.73
N GLU A 886 -1.56 16.67 43.95
CA GLU A 886 -0.40 17.48 44.35
C GLU A 886 0.23 17.05 45.69
N ILE A 887 0.49 15.73 45.83
CA ILE A 887 1.09 15.13 47.05
C ILE A 887 2.46 15.73 47.41
N ALA A 888 3.16 16.26 46.39
CA ALA A 888 4.47 16.87 46.51
C ALA A 888 4.49 18.11 47.41
N ASP A 889 3.35 18.78 47.58
CA ASP A 889 3.24 20.02 48.37
C ASP A 889 2.89 19.75 49.85
N THR A 890 2.84 18.48 50.26
CA THR A 890 2.59 18.13 51.67
C THR A 890 3.81 18.39 52.56
N SER A 891 3.56 18.86 53.79
CA SER A 891 4.61 19.10 54.78
C SER A 891 5.33 17.81 55.20
N PRO A 892 6.58 17.87 55.70
CA PRO A 892 7.29 16.70 56.22
C PRO A 892 6.53 15.97 57.35
N ALA A 893 5.76 16.70 58.16
CA ALA A 893 4.94 16.13 59.23
C ALA A 893 3.75 15.33 58.67
N MET A 894 3.09 15.86 57.63
CA MET A 894 2.03 15.15 56.91
C MET A 894 2.56 13.91 56.20
N GLN A 895 3.72 14.00 55.55
CA GLN A 895 4.39 12.88 54.90
C GLN A 895 4.66 11.73 55.89
N ALA A 896 5.11 12.04 57.12
CA ALA A 896 5.32 11.04 58.16
C ALA A 896 4.02 10.35 58.62
N LYS A 897 2.89 11.08 58.64
CA LYS A 897 1.57 10.51 58.99
C LYS A 897 1.05 9.62 57.86
N LEU A 898 1.14 10.06 56.61
CA LEU A 898 0.78 9.26 55.43
C LEU A 898 1.59 7.96 55.33
N LEU A 899 2.89 8.02 55.65
CA LEU A 899 3.76 6.85 55.66
C LEU A 899 3.24 5.76 56.61
N ARG A 900 2.82 6.14 57.84
CA ARG A 900 2.29 5.19 58.82
C ARG A 900 1.02 4.49 58.34
N VAL A 901 0.13 5.22 57.67
CA VAL A 901 -1.10 4.64 57.12
C VAL A 901 -0.79 3.67 55.98
N LEU A 902 0.14 4.02 55.09
CA LEU A 902 0.55 3.16 53.98
C LEU A 902 1.33 1.91 54.42
N GLN A 903 1.99 1.96 55.58
CA GLN A 903 2.76 0.84 56.13
C GLN A 903 1.87 -0.13 56.92
N ASP A 904 1.06 0.39 57.84
CA ASP A 904 0.35 -0.43 58.83
C ASP A 904 -1.16 -0.56 58.53
N GLY A 905 -1.68 0.24 57.59
CA GLY A 905 -3.12 0.32 57.32
C GLY A 905 -3.90 0.90 58.50
N MET A 906 -3.26 1.66 59.38
CA MET A 906 -3.83 2.15 60.63
C MET A 906 -3.86 3.67 60.68
N ILE A 907 -4.99 4.24 61.08
CA ILE A 907 -5.15 5.68 61.29
C ILE A 907 -5.52 6.01 62.74
N ARG A 908 -5.30 7.25 63.15
CA ARG A 908 -5.77 7.84 64.42
C ARG A 908 -6.41 9.19 64.13
N ARG A 909 -7.58 9.46 64.72
CA ARG A 909 -8.22 10.78 64.59
C ARG A 909 -7.46 11.81 65.41
N VAL A 910 -7.50 13.07 65.00
CA VAL A 910 -6.93 14.18 65.77
C VAL A 910 -7.63 14.26 67.13
N GLY A 911 -6.86 14.19 68.21
CA GLY A 911 -7.35 14.15 69.59
C GLY A 911 -7.79 12.77 70.10
N ASP A 912 -7.68 11.70 69.31
CA ASP A 912 -8.02 10.33 69.68
C ASP A 912 -6.77 9.42 69.59
N ASN A 913 -6.56 8.57 70.59
CA ASN A 913 -5.45 7.62 70.60
C ASN A 913 -5.86 6.22 70.11
N ARG A 914 -7.15 5.98 69.85
CA ARG A 914 -7.64 4.68 69.38
C ARG A 914 -7.25 4.46 67.92
N PRO A 915 -6.44 3.42 67.60
CA PRO A 915 -6.10 3.11 66.22
C PRO A 915 -7.30 2.46 65.50
N ARG A 916 -7.43 2.73 64.21
CA ARG A 916 -8.52 2.23 63.35
C ARG A 916 -7.92 1.63 62.07
N GLN A 917 -8.27 0.38 61.78
CA GLN A 917 -7.81 -0.31 60.58
C GLN A 917 -8.57 0.22 59.37
N VAL A 918 -7.83 0.60 58.33
CA VAL A 918 -8.35 0.98 57.03
C VAL A 918 -7.66 0.17 55.94
N ASP A 919 -8.42 -0.18 54.90
CA ASP A 919 -7.87 -0.78 53.69
C ASP A 919 -8.22 0.12 52.51
N VAL A 920 -7.24 0.88 52.02
CA VAL A 920 -7.44 1.92 51.01
C VAL A 920 -6.34 1.82 49.95
N ARG A 921 -6.73 1.78 48.67
CA ARG A 921 -5.76 1.92 47.58
C ARG A 921 -5.44 3.40 47.42
N VAL A 922 -4.16 3.75 47.41
CA VAL A 922 -3.74 5.15 47.26
C VAL A 922 -3.27 5.40 45.83
N ILE A 923 -3.86 6.39 45.19
CA ILE A 923 -3.37 6.97 43.94
C ILE A 923 -2.89 8.38 44.28
N ALA A 924 -1.66 8.71 43.95
CA ALA A 924 -1.12 10.04 44.17
C ALA A 924 -0.85 10.73 42.83
N ALA A 925 -0.93 12.05 42.78
CA ALA A 925 -0.54 12.82 41.62
C ALA A 925 0.44 13.93 42.00
N SER A 926 1.38 14.22 41.09
CA SER A 926 2.39 15.25 41.27
C SER A 926 2.76 15.87 39.93
N GLN A 927 3.07 17.16 39.91
CA GLN A 927 3.64 17.81 38.74
C GLN A 927 5.04 17.27 38.38
N GLN A 928 5.87 16.97 39.38
CA GLN A 928 7.24 16.51 39.20
C GLN A 928 7.41 15.06 39.69
N PRO A 929 8.33 14.28 39.11
CA PRO A 929 8.64 12.94 39.61
C PRO A 929 9.07 12.99 41.09
N LEU A 930 8.47 12.14 41.95
CA LEU A 930 8.76 12.14 43.39
C LEU A 930 10.22 11.80 43.70
N GLY A 931 10.88 11.02 42.84
CA GLY A 931 12.32 10.75 42.93
C GLY A 931 13.20 12.00 42.86
N ALA A 932 12.85 12.94 41.98
CA ALA A 932 13.59 14.21 41.87
C ALA A 932 13.39 15.08 43.12
N LEU A 933 12.18 15.09 43.69
CA LEU A 933 11.88 15.85 44.91
C LEU A 933 12.55 15.23 46.15
N ALA A 934 12.67 13.90 46.21
CA ALA A 934 13.38 13.22 47.27
C ALA A 934 14.89 13.49 47.21
N ALA A 935 15.49 13.45 46.02
CA ALA A 935 16.89 13.82 45.82
C ALA A 935 17.17 15.29 46.22
N ALA A 936 16.18 16.17 46.06
CA ALA A 936 16.25 17.57 46.50
C ALA A 936 15.92 17.79 47.99
N GLY A 937 15.69 16.73 48.78
CA GLY A 937 15.36 16.82 50.21
C GLY A 937 13.98 17.37 50.53
N ARG A 938 13.10 17.53 49.52
CA ARG A 938 11.75 18.10 49.67
C ARG A 938 10.66 17.04 49.92
N PHE A 939 10.97 15.78 49.64
CA PHE A 939 10.06 14.65 49.85
C PHE A 939 10.80 13.51 50.55
N ARG A 940 10.17 12.83 51.50
CA ARG A 940 10.84 11.75 52.22
C ARG A 940 11.03 10.53 51.33
N GLU A 941 12.22 9.95 51.40
CA GLU A 941 12.59 8.81 50.58
C GLU A 941 11.81 7.53 50.94
N ASP A 942 11.54 7.32 52.24
CA ASP A 942 10.76 6.20 52.76
C ASP A 942 9.30 6.21 52.26
N LEU A 943 8.66 7.37 52.23
CA LEU A 943 7.31 7.56 51.67
C LEU A 943 7.30 7.40 50.16
N ARG A 944 8.32 7.91 49.45
CA ARG A 944 8.46 7.72 48.01
C ARG A 944 8.45 6.23 47.65
N PHE A 945 9.26 5.40 48.32
CA PHE A 945 9.30 3.97 48.03
C PHE A 945 7.98 3.24 48.25
N ARG A 946 7.10 3.77 49.11
CA ARG A 946 5.77 3.20 49.36
C ARG A 946 4.70 3.70 48.38
N LEU A 947 4.85 4.90 47.82
CA LEU A 947 3.91 5.48 46.87
C LEU A 947 4.28 5.19 45.41
N ASP A 948 5.54 5.39 45.04
CA ASP A 948 6.08 5.32 43.68
C ASP A 948 6.39 3.86 43.26
N VAL A 949 5.40 2.97 43.43
CA VAL A 949 5.48 1.55 43.06
C VAL A 949 5.17 1.37 41.57
N ILE A 950 4.14 2.07 41.09
CA ILE A 950 3.80 2.16 39.67
C ILE A 950 3.71 3.64 39.30
N THR A 951 4.50 4.08 38.33
CA THR A 951 4.48 5.47 37.84
C THR A 951 3.76 5.54 36.49
N VAL A 952 2.78 6.44 36.37
CA VAL A 952 2.05 6.71 35.13
C VAL A 952 2.42 8.12 34.64
N PRO A 953 3.27 8.25 33.60
CA PRO A 953 3.60 9.55 33.02
C PRO A 953 2.47 10.03 32.09
N VAL A 954 1.92 11.20 32.39
CA VAL A 954 0.92 11.86 31.56
C VAL A 954 1.62 12.88 30.65
N PRO A 955 1.65 12.65 29.32
CA PRO A 955 2.40 13.53 28.41
C PRO A 955 1.76 14.92 28.34
N ALA A 956 2.58 15.97 28.18
CA ALA A 956 2.09 17.32 27.90
C ALA A 956 1.44 17.38 26.51
N LEU A 957 0.54 18.33 26.27
CA LEU A 957 -0.22 18.45 25.01
C LEU A 957 0.71 18.61 23.79
N ARG A 958 1.82 19.32 23.96
CA ARG A 958 2.87 19.50 22.93
C ARG A 958 3.62 18.21 22.55
N ASP A 959 3.54 17.17 23.38
CA ASP A 959 4.18 15.87 23.15
C ASP A 959 3.17 14.83 22.62
N ARG A 960 1.94 15.26 22.27
CA ARG A 960 0.83 14.44 21.76
C ARG A 960 0.55 14.74 20.28
N ASP A 961 1.53 14.45 19.42
CA ASP A 961 1.42 14.71 17.98
C ASP A 961 0.16 14.07 17.37
N GLY A 962 -0.64 14.88 16.68
CA GLY A 962 -1.89 14.44 16.04
C GLY A 962 -3.14 14.47 16.93
N ASP A 963 -3.02 14.67 18.25
CA ASP A 963 -4.19 14.62 19.17
C ASP A 963 -4.92 15.97 19.33
N LEU A 964 -4.28 17.08 18.96
CA LEU A 964 -4.82 18.42 19.19
C LEU A 964 -6.19 18.62 18.54
N LEU A 965 -6.37 18.21 17.28
CA LEU A 965 -7.63 18.38 16.56
C LEU A 965 -8.75 17.51 17.16
N LEU A 966 -8.42 16.28 17.57
CA LEU A 966 -9.36 15.38 18.26
C LEU A 966 -9.83 15.98 19.59
N LEU A 967 -8.91 16.59 20.34
CA LEU A 967 -9.23 17.29 21.59
C LEU A 967 -10.09 18.53 21.35
N VAL A 968 -9.81 19.33 20.31
CA VAL A 968 -10.60 20.50 19.95
C VAL A 968 -12.05 20.12 19.64
N GLU A 969 -12.26 19.09 18.81
CA GLU A 969 -13.60 18.60 18.46
C GLU A 969 -14.37 18.10 19.70
N HIS A 970 -13.70 17.32 20.55
CA HIS A 970 -14.29 16.82 21.79
C HIS A 970 -14.69 17.95 22.76
N LEU A 971 -13.81 18.94 22.95
CA LEU A 971 -14.06 20.06 23.84
C LEU A 971 -15.16 20.98 23.30
N LEU A 972 -15.20 21.26 21.99
CA LEU A 972 -16.29 22.03 21.38
C LEU A 972 -17.65 21.33 21.52
N THR A 973 -17.67 20.00 21.37
CA THR A 973 -18.87 19.19 21.61
C THR A 973 -19.38 19.34 23.04
N ARG A 974 -18.48 19.38 24.03
CA ARG A 974 -18.84 19.59 25.44
C ARG A 974 -19.27 21.03 25.74
N LEU A 975 -18.66 22.01 25.08
CA LEU A 975 -18.96 23.44 25.29
C LEU A 975 -20.27 23.88 24.61
N CYS A 976 -20.73 23.16 23.58
CA CYS A 976 -21.93 23.49 22.80
C CYS A 976 -23.01 22.38 22.84
N PRO A 977 -23.52 21.97 24.02
CA PRO A 977 -24.51 20.91 24.10
C PRO A 977 -25.83 21.34 23.42
N GLY A 978 -26.29 20.57 22.43
CA GLY A 978 -27.56 20.83 21.73
C GLY A 978 -27.53 22.00 20.74
N ARG A 979 -26.34 22.50 20.35
CA ARG A 979 -26.16 23.53 19.32
C ARG A 979 -25.22 23.03 18.22
N PRO A 980 -25.32 23.57 16.99
CA PRO A 980 -24.33 23.29 15.94
C PRO A 980 -22.92 23.65 16.42
N LEU A 981 -21.95 22.79 16.13
CA LEU A 981 -20.55 23.05 16.48
C LEU A 981 -20.01 24.20 15.63
N PRO A 982 -19.38 25.22 16.25
CA PRO A 982 -18.79 26.31 15.49
C PRO A 982 -17.59 25.81 14.68
N ARG A 983 -17.44 26.33 13.46
CA ARG A 983 -16.34 25.96 12.57
C ARG A 983 -15.11 26.81 12.88
N LEU A 984 -13.93 26.20 12.96
CA LEU A 984 -12.68 26.98 13.03
C LEU A 984 -12.21 27.37 11.64
N THR A 985 -11.76 28.61 11.45
CA THR A 985 -11.06 29.00 10.23
C THR A 985 -9.71 28.27 10.11
N ARG A 986 -9.18 28.16 8.88
CA ARG A 986 -7.81 27.63 8.67
C ARG A 986 -6.74 28.45 9.39
N ALA A 987 -6.99 29.73 9.63
CA ALA A 987 -6.08 30.59 10.38
C ALA A 987 -6.11 30.25 11.87
N ALA A 988 -7.30 30.07 12.46
CA ALA A 988 -7.48 29.65 13.84
C ALA A 988 -6.88 28.25 14.10
N GLN A 989 -7.11 27.28 13.21
CA GLN A 989 -6.51 25.94 13.32
C GLN A 989 -4.97 25.97 13.31
N ARG A 990 -4.37 26.81 12.46
CA ARG A 990 -2.91 26.99 12.42
C ARG A 990 -2.38 27.64 13.70
N ALA A 991 -3.05 28.68 14.20
CA ALA A 991 -2.69 29.35 15.45
C ALA A 991 -2.68 28.36 16.64
N LEU A 992 -3.72 27.54 16.74
CA LEU A 992 -3.81 26.49 17.77
C LEU A 992 -2.68 25.44 17.64
N GLY A 993 -2.32 25.06 16.41
CA GLY A 993 -1.24 24.10 16.15
C GLY A 993 0.17 24.63 16.45
N GLN A 994 0.38 25.94 16.42
CA GLN A 994 1.69 26.57 16.67
C GLN A 994 1.91 26.94 18.14
N HIS A 995 0.85 26.99 18.94
CA HIS A 995 0.96 27.30 20.36
C HIS A 995 1.59 26.16 21.15
N ARG A 996 2.37 26.49 22.19
CA ARG A 996 3.10 25.49 22.99
C ARG A 996 2.28 24.84 24.11
N TRP A 997 1.11 25.41 24.40
CA TRP A 997 0.17 24.91 25.43
C TRP A 997 0.80 24.72 26.83
N PRO A 998 1.41 25.77 27.44
CA PRO A 998 1.98 25.69 28.79
C PRO A 998 0.96 25.28 29.88
N GLY A 999 -0.33 25.59 29.70
CA GLY A 999 -1.42 25.13 30.58
C GLY A 999 -2.15 23.89 30.05
N ASN A 1000 -1.58 23.21 29.05
CA ASN A 1000 -2.06 21.96 28.47
C ASN A 1000 -3.56 22.01 28.08
N VAL A 1001 -4.32 20.96 28.39
CA VAL A 1001 -5.74 20.82 27.98
C VAL A 1001 -6.63 21.86 28.68
N ARG A 1002 -6.28 22.27 29.90
CA ARG A 1002 -7.03 23.31 30.63
C ARG A 1002 -6.94 24.69 29.94
N GLU A 1003 -5.75 25.05 29.44
CA GLU A 1003 -5.59 26.26 28.63
C GLU A 1003 -6.33 26.17 27.31
N LEU A 1004 -6.30 25.01 26.64
CA LEU A 1004 -7.04 24.75 25.41
C LEU A 1004 -8.56 24.89 25.61
N GLU A 1005 -9.11 24.29 26.66
CA GLU A 1005 -10.53 24.38 27.00
C GLU A 1005 -10.96 25.83 27.23
N ASN A 1006 -10.17 26.61 27.99
CA ASN A 1006 -10.43 28.03 28.21
C ASN A 1006 -10.36 28.86 26.91
N ALA A 1007 -9.38 28.58 26.05
CA ALA A 1007 -9.24 29.27 24.77
C ALA A 1007 -10.42 29.00 23.84
N LEU A 1008 -10.89 27.75 23.76
CA LEU A 1008 -12.07 27.37 22.98
C LEU A 1008 -13.35 27.93 23.58
N ALA A 1009 -13.52 27.90 24.90
CA ALA A 1009 -14.68 28.50 25.58
C ALA A 1009 -14.79 30.00 25.29
N ARG A 1010 -13.66 30.73 25.29
CA ARG A 1010 -13.63 32.12 24.84
C ARG A 1010 -14.02 32.25 23.37
N GLY A 1011 -13.44 31.41 22.49
CA GLY A 1011 -13.78 31.41 21.07
C GLY A 1011 -15.28 31.22 20.84
N VAL A 1012 -15.91 30.25 21.50
CA VAL A 1012 -17.36 29.99 21.45
C VAL A 1012 -18.17 31.17 21.98
N ALA A 1013 -17.71 31.85 23.03
CA ALA A 1013 -18.42 32.99 23.61
C ALA A 1013 -18.29 34.29 22.80
N MET A 1014 -17.17 34.46 22.09
CA MET A 1014 -16.87 35.66 21.30
C MET A 1014 -17.33 35.55 19.84
N ALA A 1015 -17.41 34.32 19.30
CA ALA A 1015 -17.80 34.05 17.93
C ALA A 1015 -19.29 33.69 17.79
N GLY A 1016 -19.82 33.80 16.56
CA GLY A 1016 -21.07 33.17 16.15
C GLY A 1016 -20.84 31.73 15.69
N ASP A 1017 -21.17 31.42 14.43
CA ASP A 1017 -21.02 30.06 13.88
C ASP A 1017 -19.58 29.71 13.45
N VAL A 1018 -18.67 30.70 13.39
CA VAL A 1018 -17.28 30.53 12.91
C VAL A 1018 -16.30 31.21 13.87
N ILE A 1019 -15.37 30.44 14.43
CA ILE A 1019 -14.27 30.93 15.29
C ILE A 1019 -13.06 31.26 14.41
N ASP A 1020 -12.68 32.53 14.37
CA ASP A 1020 -11.46 33.00 13.72
C ASP A 1020 -10.34 33.33 14.73
N VAL A 1021 -9.15 33.71 14.24
CA VAL A 1021 -7.97 33.99 15.08
C VAL A 1021 -8.23 35.11 16.08
N GLY A 1022 -9.02 36.12 15.71
CA GLY A 1022 -9.37 37.24 16.60
C GLY A 1022 -10.22 36.86 17.81
N ASP A 1023 -10.95 35.75 17.72
CA ASP A 1023 -11.84 35.26 18.78
C ASP A 1023 -11.05 34.44 19.83
N LEU A 1024 -9.82 34.04 19.51
CA LEU A 1024 -8.91 33.33 20.40
C LEU A 1024 -8.08 34.29 21.26
N PRO A 1025 -7.61 33.87 22.45
CA PRO A 1025 -6.73 34.68 23.29
C PRO A 1025 -5.52 35.24 22.52
N GLU A 1026 -5.13 36.47 22.83
CA GLU A 1026 -4.05 37.21 22.15
C GLU A 1026 -2.72 36.44 22.11
N ALA A 1027 -2.41 35.67 23.15
CA ALA A 1027 -1.22 34.81 23.20
C ALA A 1027 -1.22 33.71 22.11
N ILE A 1028 -2.39 33.21 21.72
CA ILE A 1028 -2.56 32.21 20.66
C ILE A 1028 -2.62 32.91 19.29
N ALA A 1029 -3.30 34.06 19.22
CA ALA A 1029 -3.37 34.88 18.00
C ALA A 1029 -1.98 35.33 17.52
N HIS A 1030 -1.08 35.72 18.43
CA HIS A 1030 0.29 36.12 18.10
C HIS A 1030 1.21 34.97 17.68
N ALA A 1031 0.89 33.71 18.04
CA ALA A 1031 1.66 32.56 17.58
C ALA A 1031 1.59 32.41 16.03
N ALA A 1032 0.46 32.81 15.43
CA ALA A 1032 0.24 32.86 13.98
C ALA A 1032 0.93 34.03 13.27
N ALA A 1033 1.34 35.06 14.00
CA ALA A 1033 1.99 36.27 13.46
C ALA A 1033 3.51 36.11 13.27
N ARG A 1034 4.08 34.93 13.55
CA ARG A 1034 5.47 34.63 13.18
C ARG A 1034 5.53 34.46 11.65
N PRO A 1035 6.30 35.29 10.93
CA PRO A 1035 6.39 35.15 9.48
C PRO A 1035 6.98 33.78 9.13
N GLU A 1036 6.32 33.06 8.22
CA GLU A 1036 6.90 31.89 7.58
C GLU A 1036 8.28 32.25 6.98
N PRO A 1037 9.24 31.31 6.91
CA PRO A 1037 10.24 31.40 5.87
C PRO A 1037 9.45 31.36 4.56
N THR A 1038 9.38 32.51 3.88
CA THR A 1038 8.72 32.67 2.58
C THR A 1038 9.07 31.48 1.69
N ARG A 1039 8.08 30.63 1.40
CA ARG A 1039 8.15 29.79 0.21
C ARG A 1039 8.42 30.77 -0.94
N PRO A 1040 9.47 30.58 -1.75
CA PRO A 1040 9.69 31.48 -2.87
C PRO A 1040 8.45 31.35 -3.75
N SER A 1041 7.70 32.44 -3.87
CA SER A 1041 6.83 32.61 -5.03
C SER A 1041 7.73 32.39 -6.24
N VAL A 1042 7.28 31.61 -7.22
CA VAL A 1042 7.90 31.63 -8.53
C VAL A 1042 7.72 33.06 -9.05
N GLY A 1043 8.69 33.91 -8.77
CA GLY A 1043 8.82 35.20 -9.43
C GLY A 1043 9.17 34.96 -10.89
N GLU A 1044 9.07 36.00 -11.70
CA GLU A 1044 9.29 35.97 -13.16
C GLU A 1044 10.67 35.43 -13.59
N ASP A 1045 11.59 35.19 -12.65
CA ASP A 1045 12.89 34.58 -12.89
C ASP A 1045 12.92 33.08 -12.52
N LEU A 1046 12.75 32.23 -13.54
CA LEU A 1046 12.76 30.76 -13.45
C LEU A 1046 14.17 30.14 -13.36
N ARG A 1047 15.22 30.96 -13.17
CA ARG A 1047 16.59 30.44 -13.08
C ARG A 1047 16.79 29.68 -11.76
N LEU A 1048 17.17 28.41 -11.88
CA LEU A 1048 17.35 27.49 -10.76
C LEU A 1048 18.52 27.85 -9.83
N ARG A 1049 19.57 28.50 -10.36
CA ARG A 1049 20.81 28.80 -9.61
C ARG A 1049 20.59 29.74 -8.40
N PRO A 1050 19.91 30.90 -8.52
CA PRO A 1050 19.61 31.77 -7.38
C PRO A 1050 18.75 31.09 -6.31
N ALA A 1051 17.73 30.32 -6.71
CA ALA A 1051 16.84 29.60 -5.80
C ALA A 1051 17.58 28.50 -5.00
N LEU A 1052 18.46 27.75 -5.67
CA LEU A 1052 19.33 26.77 -5.01
C LEU A 1052 20.32 27.43 -4.05
N ALA A 1053 20.92 28.57 -4.44
CA ALA A 1053 21.86 29.29 -3.59
C ALA A 1053 21.19 29.87 -2.32
N ALA A 1054 19.99 30.43 -2.44
CA ALA A 1054 19.22 30.94 -1.31
C ALA A 1054 18.82 29.81 -0.35
N THR A 1055 18.38 28.67 -0.89
CA THR A 1055 18.03 27.49 -0.11
C THR A 1055 19.26 26.90 0.58
N GLU A 1056 20.38 26.76 -0.14
CA GLU A 1056 21.65 26.29 0.42
C GLU A 1056 22.14 27.19 1.57
N HIS A 1057 22.04 28.51 1.43
CA HIS A 1057 22.40 29.46 2.48
C HIS A 1057 21.56 29.29 3.74
N ALA A 1058 20.24 29.11 3.60
CA ALA A 1058 19.33 28.94 4.73
C ALA A 1058 19.66 27.66 5.55
N TYR A 1059 19.97 26.56 4.87
CA TYR A 1059 20.38 25.31 5.53
C TYR A 1059 21.74 25.43 6.22
N LEU A 1060 22.72 26.08 5.59
CA LEU A 1060 24.05 26.31 6.18
C LEU A 1060 23.97 27.18 7.44
N ALA A 1061 23.19 28.26 7.40
CA ALA A 1061 22.98 29.15 8.55
C ALA A 1061 22.25 28.43 9.70
N ALA A 1062 21.18 27.66 9.41
CA ALA A 1062 20.42 26.92 10.42
C ALA A 1062 21.27 25.83 11.10
N ALA A 1063 22.10 25.11 10.34
CA ALA A 1063 23.00 24.11 10.89
C ALA A 1063 24.10 24.72 11.76
N MET A 1064 24.68 25.84 11.35
CA MET A 1064 25.68 26.58 12.13
C MET A 1064 25.10 27.13 13.44
N ALA A 1065 23.87 27.65 13.41
CA ALA A 1065 23.16 28.11 14.60
C ALA A 1065 22.86 26.97 15.59
N ARG A 1066 22.33 25.83 15.09
CA ARG A 1066 22.07 24.64 15.93
C ARG A 1066 23.34 24.02 16.50
N ALA A 1067 24.43 24.07 15.75
CA ALA A 1067 25.75 23.62 16.20
C ALA A 1067 26.49 24.66 17.06
N LYS A 1068 25.87 25.82 17.37
CA LYS A 1068 26.47 26.93 18.14
C LYS A 1068 27.85 27.34 17.61
N GLY A 1069 28.00 27.41 16.29
CA GLY A 1069 29.26 27.77 15.63
C GLY A 1069 30.27 26.62 15.46
N ASN A 1070 29.99 25.42 15.97
CA ASN A 1070 30.88 24.27 15.79
C ASN A 1070 30.73 23.68 14.38
N GLN A 1071 31.68 24.00 13.50
CA GLN A 1071 31.68 23.57 12.10
C GLN A 1071 31.70 22.05 11.92
N THR A 1072 32.35 21.28 12.80
CA THR A 1072 32.37 19.81 12.69
C THR A 1072 30.99 19.21 12.97
N VAL A 1073 30.29 19.76 13.96
CA VAL A 1073 28.93 19.34 14.30
C VAL A 1073 27.93 19.78 13.22
N ALA A 1074 28.06 21.01 12.72
CA ALA A 1074 27.24 21.53 11.63
C ALA A 1074 27.40 20.71 10.33
N ALA A 1075 28.64 20.32 9.99
CA ALA A 1075 28.91 19.53 8.79
C ALA A 1075 28.23 18.16 8.86
N ARG A 1076 28.32 17.49 10.03
CA ARG A 1076 27.63 16.23 10.29
C ARG A 1076 26.10 16.35 10.22
N LEU A 1077 25.53 17.44 10.75
CA LEU A 1077 24.08 17.71 10.65
C LEU A 1077 23.61 17.92 9.20
N LEU A 1078 24.50 18.40 8.33
CA LEU A 1078 24.23 18.64 6.91
C LEU A 1078 24.64 17.48 6.00
N GLY A 1079 25.22 16.39 6.54
CA GLY A 1079 25.77 15.30 5.73
C GLY A 1079 26.98 15.71 4.87
N LEU A 1080 27.70 16.77 5.25
CA LEU A 1080 28.89 17.26 4.55
C LEU A 1080 30.17 16.87 5.31
N SER A 1081 31.29 16.76 4.59
CA SER A 1081 32.59 16.75 5.24
C SER A 1081 32.89 18.13 5.84
N ARG A 1082 33.69 18.19 6.92
CA ARG A 1082 34.09 19.48 7.54
C ARG A 1082 34.73 20.43 6.51
N PHE A 1083 35.55 19.89 5.61
CA PHE A 1083 36.16 20.64 4.51
C PHE A 1083 35.12 21.13 3.49
N GLY A 1084 34.13 20.29 3.14
CA GLY A 1084 33.04 20.66 2.25
C GLY A 1084 32.16 21.78 2.81
N LEU A 1085 31.90 21.77 4.12
CA LEU A 1085 31.22 22.87 4.81
C LEU A 1085 32.05 24.16 4.76
N GLN A 1086 33.35 24.09 5.06
CA GLN A 1086 34.24 25.26 5.03
C GLN A 1086 34.31 25.90 3.65
N LYS A 1087 34.41 25.09 2.59
CA LYS A 1087 34.41 25.58 1.20
C LYS A 1087 33.11 26.31 0.86
N LYS A 1088 31.96 25.76 1.27
CA LYS A 1088 30.65 26.40 1.05
C LYS A 1088 30.46 27.69 1.87
N LEU A 1089 30.96 27.73 3.10
CA LEU A 1089 30.93 28.94 3.93
C LEU A 1089 31.84 30.05 3.40
N ARG A 1090 33.03 29.72 2.87
CA ARG A 1090 33.92 30.70 2.20
C ARG A 1090 33.29 31.28 0.93
N ARG A 1091 32.69 30.42 0.11
CA ARG A 1091 31.95 30.85 -1.08
C ARG A 1091 30.79 31.81 -0.74
N LEU A 1092 30.16 31.65 0.41
CA LEU A 1092 29.11 32.54 0.92
C LEU A 1092 29.64 33.84 1.52
N ALA A 1093 30.84 33.82 2.10
CA ALA A 1093 31.50 35.01 2.64
C ALA A 1093 32.07 35.93 1.54
N GLY A 1094 32.12 35.47 0.28
CA GLY A 1094 32.63 36.23 -0.85
C GLY A 1094 34.16 36.20 -0.99
N ASP A 1095 34.84 35.31 -0.27
CA ASP A 1095 36.32 35.27 -0.20
C ASP A 1095 37.01 34.57 -1.39
N ASP A 1096 36.27 34.07 -2.39
CA ASP A 1096 36.84 33.40 -3.58
C ASP A 1096 37.17 34.38 -4.73
N ALA A 1097 37.49 35.64 -4.43
CA ALA A 1097 37.91 36.63 -5.43
C ALA A 1097 39.43 36.87 -5.51
N SER A 1098 40.27 36.07 -4.83
CA SER A 1098 41.71 36.40 -4.77
C SER A 1098 42.71 35.24 -4.84
N HIS A 1099 42.38 34.07 -5.41
CA HIS A 1099 43.35 32.95 -5.54
C HIS A 1099 43.34 32.21 -6.89
N ASP A 1100 42.97 32.87 -7.99
CA ASP A 1100 43.12 32.32 -9.34
C ASP A 1100 43.91 33.26 -10.28
N ALA A 1101 45.01 33.78 -9.75
CA ALA A 1101 46.09 34.38 -10.54
C ALA A 1101 47.43 33.91 -9.95
N GLY A 1102 47.98 32.84 -10.51
CA GLY A 1102 49.35 32.41 -10.20
C GLY A 1102 49.57 30.91 -10.30
N ASP A 1103 50.23 30.53 -11.41
CA ASP A 1103 51.10 29.37 -11.62
C ASP A 1103 50.54 27.96 -11.88
N ASN A 1104 50.72 27.62 -13.18
CA ASN A 1104 51.04 26.32 -13.81
C ASN A 1104 49.99 25.21 -13.87
#